data_AF-A0A6A4CUT8-F1
#
_entry.id   AF-A0A6A4CUT8-F1
#
_cell.length_a   1.000
_cell.length_b   1.000
_cell.length_c   1.000
_cell.angle_alpha   90.00
_cell.angle_beta   90.00
_cell.angle_gamma   90.00
#
_symmetry.space_group_name_H-M   'P 1'
#
loop_
_entity.id
_entity.type
_entity.pdbx_description
1 polymer ?
#
loop_
_entity_poly.entity_id
_entity_poly.type
_entity_poly.pdbx_seq_one_letter_code
_entity_poly.pdbx_strand_id
1 'polypeptide(L)'
;MAGVVKLEETNSLVTTLQDELVTLQPVLTSKTKEAEGLLAQVAIDQTEAEQVAKRVGADEAVVKEQQQEVAACQMDAQRDLDQALPALNAAVAALDSLDKKDITEVKGFVKPPQAVQFVMEAVCIMLGEKADWDNSKRILSRGTFMAELKEYDKDNIPVAILKKIRKYIENPEFAVEEVKKVSHAAMSLCMWVHAIDTYARVFREVAPKRQRLAEMNLVLGSANAKLATKQQELSNVLEKVRKLKGKCDATLAEKQRLLEESDLTQQRLKNAEKLTVGLHDERIRWKGSIKLLKKEGNSILGDSFLTAACMSYLGPFDGLYRCRLLQRWTEHTISSIGASTSFVLADAYGDVRELREWQLLGLPSDSFSTDNAICVLKSKKRWALMIDPQQQAIQWIKRLEALYHLETVKSDDNCLMQVVEECLVGGKPLLIEDVIETLDPSLEPVLAVKPSQRSCYTNKFFNKVQVKLEDRIVETDVERFRLYLTTKLANPLFMPDVFIRVNVVNFTVTRDGLEEQLLSDVVLRERMEVEERKHTLLASIARDQQQLQDIEIKILNLLSDAKGNILDDIELIQALETSKQTSIVVAQRLTESEATKLEVLEIRNQYHSVAVRGAILFFVIADLVEVDPMYQYSLEYFTRLFNLSLNEAPAKRNLSERLDSLKRYMTVAIYRNICRGLFKSHKKLFAFVICVRILINAGDLNPLHIRLFDQSVVNPEMTSASGVEQISSRRSTNARVESLGDTKEVKENLGAEFLAEVDSDVSMDDVYCDVDKSTPCLFILSPGADPISALERYAREKGLGEDRMCT
;
A
#
# COMPACT_ATOMS: atom_id res chain seq x y z
N MET A 1 0.24 -4.63 11.04
CA MET A 1 0.07 -3.40 11.86
C MET A 1 0.02 -2.13 11.01
N ALA A 2 0.86 -1.98 9.97
CA ALA A 2 0.92 -0.77 9.14
C ALA A 2 -0.45 -0.25 8.62
N GLY A 3 -1.29 -1.12 8.07
CA GLY A 3 -2.60 -0.71 7.54
C GLY A 3 -3.54 -0.09 8.58
N VAL A 4 -3.58 -0.64 9.80
CA VAL A 4 -4.44 -0.09 10.88
C VAL A 4 -3.93 1.28 11.34
N VAL A 5 -2.61 1.44 11.48
CA VAL A 5 -2.00 2.71 11.89
C VAL A 5 -2.30 3.79 10.84
N LYS A 6 -2.13 3.49 9.55
CA LYS A 6 -2.44 4.43 8.47
C LYS A 6 -3.90 4.87 8.45
N LEU A 7 -4.83 3.95 8.71
CA LEU A 7 -6.25 4.29 8.82
C LEU A 7 -6.57 5.14 10.05
N GLU A 8 -5.86 4.93 11.17
CA GLU A 8 -6.02 5.76 12.37
C GLU A 8 -5.43 7.16 12.20
N GLU A 9 -4.24 7.27 11.58
CA GLU A 9 -3.66 8.54 11.15
C GLU A 9 -4.62 9.32 10.25
N THR A 10 -5.20 8.64 9.25
CA THR A 10 -6.17 9.25 8.34
C THR A 10 -7.42 9.71 9.08
N ASN A 11 -7.99 8.90 9.97
CA ASN A 11 -9.16 9.31 10.77
C ASN A 11 -8.86 10.55 11.62
N SER A 12 -7.66 10.62 12.23
CA SER A 12 -7.26 11.80 13.01
C SER A 12 -7.08 13.06 12.14
N LEU A 13 -6.54 12.88 10.93
CA LEU A 13 -6.41 13.96 9.95
C LEU A 13 -7.79 14.46 9.50
N VAL A 14 -8.75 13.56 9.28
CA VAL A 14 -10.14 13.91 8.93
C VAL A 14 -10.78 14.78 10.01
N THR A 15 -10.65 14.38 11.28
CA THR A 15 -11.19 15.19 12.39
C THR A 15 -10.59 16.59 12.41
N THR A 16 -9.28 16.70 12.19
CA THR A 16 -8.58 17.99 12.13
C THR A 16 -9.05 18.84 10.95
N LEU A 17 -9.16 18.26 9.75
CA LEU A 17 -9.66 18.94 8.55
C LEU A 17 -11.12 19.37 8.67
N GLN A 18 -11.96 18.59 9.37
CA GLN A 18 -13.35 18.96 9.66
C GLN A 18 -13.40 20.21 10.55
N ASP A 19 -12.61 20.24 11.62
CA ASP A 19 -12.52 21.40 12.50
C ASP A 19 -11.98 22.63 11.76
N GLU A 20 -10.93 22.48 10.95
CA GLU A 20 -10.37 23.55 10.11
C GLU A 20 -11.42 24.11 9.14
N LEU A 21 -12.18 23.26 8.43
CA LEU A 21 -13.22 23.71 7.51
C LEU A 21 -14.32 24.50 8.22
N VAL A 22 -14.77 24.03 9.39
CA VAL A 22 -15.78 24.72 10.22
C VAL A 22 -15.27 26.09 10.68
N THR A 23 -13.98 26.22 10.99
CA THR A 23 -13.38 27.51 11.37
C THR A 23 -13.16 28.45 10.17
N LEU A 24 -12.85 27.93 8.99
CA LEU A 24 -12.59 28.70 7.77
C LEU A 24 -13.89 29.28 7.17
N GLN A 25 -15.01 28.56 7.22
CA GLN A 25 -16.30 28.98 6.66
C GLN A 25 -16.76 30.39 7.10
N PRO A 26 -16.78 30.74 8.40
CA PRO A 26 -17.15 32.09 8.86
C PRO A 26 -16.12 33.15 8.49
N VAL A 27 -14.83 32.82 8.47
CA VAL A 27 -13.76 33.74 8.07
C VAL A 27 -13.89 34.11 6.59
N LEU A 28 -14.17 33.11 5.74
CA LEU A 28 -14.37 33.29 4.30
C LEU A 28 -15.57 34.18 3.98
N THR A 29 -16.69 33.98 4.69
CA THR A 29 -17.89 34.83 4.54
C THR A 29 -17.63 36.25 5.02
N SER A 30 -16.90 36.43 6.12
CA SER A 30 -16.49 37.76 6.60
C SER A 30 -15.58 38.47 5.59
N LYS A 31 -14.54 37.78 5.09
CA LYS A 31 -13.59 38.33 4.11
C LYS A 31 -14.22 38.61 2.75
N THR A 32 -15.22 37.82 2.37
CA THR A 32 -16.01 38.07 1.15
C THR A 32 -16.78 39.38 1.27
N LYS A 33 -17.48 39.61 2.39
CA LYS A 33 -18.18 40.88 2.64
C LYS A 33 -17.22 42.07 2.73
N GLU A 34 -16.07 41.89 3.37
CA GLU A 34 -15.03 42.93 3.46
C GLU A 34 -14.48 43.30 2.08
N ALA A 35 -14.19 42.32 1.23
CA ALA A 35 -13.73 42.54 -0.14
C ALA A 35 -14.77 43.25 -1.01
N GLU A 36 -16.05 42.85 -0.92
CA GLU A 36 -17.16 43.50 -1.62
C GLU A 36 -17.33 44.97 -1.20
N GLY A 37 -17.23 45.25 0.12
CA GLY A 37 -17.29 46.61 0.64
C GLY A 37 -16.12 47.49 0.18
N LEU A 38 -14.90 46.96 0.21
CA LEU A 38 -13.71 47.68 -0.27
C LEU A 38 -13.75 47.94 -1.78
N LEU A 39 -14.23 46.99 -2.58
CA LEU A 39 -14.43 47.15 -4.02
C LEU A 39 -15.42 48.29 -4.32
N ALA A 40 -16.54 48.35 -3.60
CA ALA A 40 -17.52 49.41 -3.75
C ALA A 40 -16.93 50.77 -3.38
N GLN A 41 -16.18 50.86 -2.28
CA GLN A 41 -15.54 52.12 -1.86
C GLN A 41 -14.45 52.58 -2.85
N VAL A 42 -13.61 51.66 -3.35
CA VAL A 42 -12.59 51.97 -4.35
C VAL A 42 -13.23 52.50 -5.64
N ALA A 43 -14.36 51.93 -6.08
CA ALA A 43 -15.08 52.41 -7.25
C ALA A 43 -15.60 53.85 -7.05
N ILE A 44 -16.18 54.16 -5.89
CA ILE A 44 -16.66 55.50 -5.55
C ILE A 44 -15.48 56.49 -5.53
N ASP A 45 -14.45 56.23 -4.72
CA ASP A 45 -13.32 57.14 -4.54
C ASP A 45 -12.52 57.35 -5.84
N GLN A 46 -12.48 56.34 -6.71
CA GLN A 46 -11.81 56.45 -8.01
C GLN A 46 -12.59 57.33 -9.00
N THR A 47 -13.92 57.23 -9.02
CA THR A 47 -14.74 58.16 -9.82
C THR A 47 -14.65 59.60 -9.31
N GLU A 48 -14.60 59.80 -7.99
CA GLU A 48 -14.41 61.12 -7.39
C GLU A 48 -13.01 61.69 -7.72
N ALA A 49 -11.96 60.86 -7.61
CA ALA A 49 -10.59 61.23 -7.98
C ALA A 49 -10.47 61.66 -9.45
N GLU A 50 -11.14 60.97 -10.38
CA GLU A 50 -11.17 61.34 -11.80
C GLU A 50 -11.88 62.66 -12.06
N GLN A 51 -12.98 62.94 -11.36
CA GLN A 51 -13.67 64.23 -11.47
C GLN A 51 -12.81 65.39 -10.95
N VAL A 52 -12.15 65.20 -9.80
CA VAL A 52 -11.24 66.21 -9.24
C VAL A 52 -10.02 66.39 -10.15
N ALA A 53 -9.44 65.32 -10.69
CA ALA A 53 -8.30 65.39 -11.62
C ALA A 53 -8.65 66.21 -12.88
N LYS A 54 -9.84 66.00 -13.44
CA LYS A 54 -10.32 66.75 -14.62
C LYS A 54 -10.48 68.24 -14.32
N ARG A 55 -10.96 68.61 -13.13
CA ARG A 55 -11.10 70.00 -12.70
C ARG A 55 -9.74 70.67 -12.47
N VAL A 56 -8.81 69.99 -11.79
CA VAL A 56 -7.46 70.50 -11.55
C VAL A 56 -6.71 70.69 -12.86
N GLY A 57 -6.82 69.74 -13.81
CA GLY A 57 -6.19 69.88 -15.13
C GLY A 57 -6.72 71.06 -15.96
N ALA A 58 -8.00 71.42 -15.81
CA ALA A 58 -8.56 72.61 -16.43
C ALA A 58 -8.04 73.90 -15.78
N ASP A 59 -7.96 73.95 -14.45
CA ASP A 59 -7.41 75.10 -13.71
C ASP A 59 -5.89 75.27 -13.97
N GLU A 60 -5.13 74.18 -14.10
CA GLU A 60 -3.70 74.21 -14.46
C GLU A 60 -3.48 74.84 -15.85
N ALA A 61 -4.32 74.51 -16.83
CA ALA A 61 -4.23 75.07 -18.18
C ALA A 61 -4.46 76.59 -18.18
N VAL A 62 -5.46 77.08 -17.43
CA VAL A 62 -5.78 78.51 -17.32
C VAL A 62 -4.64 79.27 -16.63
N VAL A 63 -4.10 78.72 -15.54
CA VAL A 63 -2.97 79.35 -14.83
C VAL A 63 -1.70 79.38 -15.69
N LYS A 64 -1.47 78.35 -16.52
CA LYS A 64 -0.35 78.30 -17.45
C LYS A 64 -0.45 79.36 -18.55
N GLU A 65 -1.65 79.62 -19.07
CA GLU A 65 -1.90 80.70 -20.03
C GLU A 65 -1.63 82.08 -19.40
N GLN A 66 -2.12 82.31 -18.17
CA GLN A 66 -1.81 83.52 -17.42
C GLN A 66 -0.30 83.69 -17.15
N GLN A 67 0.44 82.60 -16.87
CA GLN A 67 1.90 82.64 -16.73
C GLN A 67 2.61 83.09 -18.02
N GLN A 68 2.12 82.68 -19.18
CA GLN A 68 2.68 83.09 -20.47
C GLN A 68 2.41 84.57 -20.77
N GLU A 69 1.22 85.08 -20.46
CA GLU A 69 0.88 86.50 -20.64
C GLU A 69 1.72 87.43 -19.73
N VAL A 70 1.93 87.04 -18.46
CA VAL A 70 2.77 87.83 -17.54
C VAL A 70 4.23 87.84 -17.98
N ALA A 71 4.75 86.70 -18.46
CA ALA A 71 6.11 86.62 -18.98
C ALA A 71 6.33 87.51 -20.23
N ALA A 72 5.36 87.55 -21.15
CA ALA A 72 5.42 88.42 -22.33
C ALA A 72 5.41 89.91 -21.94
N CYS A 73 4.56 90.31 -21.00
CA CYS A 73 4.50 91.69 -20.50
C CYS A 73 5.81 92.09 -19.79
N GLN A 74 6.45 91.15 -19.07
CA GLN A 74 7.73 91.34 -18.40
C GLN A 74 8.87 91.62 -19.38
N MET A 75 8.93 90.86 -20.46
CA MET A 75 9.93 91.06 -21.51
C MET A 75 9.78 92.41 -22.22
N ASP A 76 8.54 92.83 -22.49
CA ASP A 76 8.26 94.11 -23.15
C ASP A 76 8.63 95.33 -22.27
N ALA A 77 8.38 95.27 -20.96
CA ALA A 77 8.74 96.37 -20.05
C ALA A 77 10.26 96.49 -19.82
N GLN A 78 10.98 95.36 -19.86
CA GLN A 78 12.43 95.34 -19.69
C GLN A 78 13.17 95.84 -20.93
N ARG A 79 12.72 95.44 -22.14
CA ARG A 79 13.29 95.88 -23.41
C ARG A 79 13.33 97.41 -23.55
N ASP A 80 12.24 98.08 -23.16
CA ASP A 80 12.12 99.53 -23.29
C ASP A 80 13.01 100.28 -22.29
N LEU A 81 13.23 99.73 -21.09
CA LEU A 81 14.13 100.32 -20.09
C LEU A 81 15.62 100.19 -20.50
N ASP A 82 15.98 99.07 -21.11
CA ASP A 82 17.34 98.79 -21.56
C ASP A 82 17.81 99.71 -22.70
N GLN A 83 16.88 100.40 -23.40
CA GLN A 83 17.21 101.34 -24.47
C GLN A 83 17.85 102.66 -23.96
N ALA A 84 17.56 103.08 -22.73
CA ALA A 84 18.03 104.35 -22.17
C ALA A 84 19.23 104.25 -21.22
N LEU A 85 19.52 103.05 -20.69
CA LEU A 85 20.65 102.79 -19.80
C LEU A 85 22.04 103.05 -20.44
N PRO A 86 22.29 102.73 -21.73
CA PRO A 86 23.60 102.95 -22.34
C PRO A 86 23.99 104.43 -22.41
N ALA A 87 23.03 105.31 -22.75
CA ALA A 87 23.27 106.75 -22.85
C ALA A 87 23.57 107.38 -21.49
N LEU A 88 22.87 106.95 -20.45
CA LEU A 88 23.11 107.38 -19.07
C LEU A 88 24.47 106.93 -18.54
N ASN A 89 24.80 105.64 -18.73
CA ASN A 89 26.08 105.10 -18.27
C ASN A 89 27.27 105.75 -18.99
N ALA A 90 27.14 106.03 -20.28
CA ALA A 90 28.16 106.75 -21.05
C ALA A 90 28.40 108.18 -20.54
N ALA A 91 27.34 108.87 -20.10
CA ALA A 91 27.47 110.22 -19.58
C ALA A 91 28.01 110.28 -18.16
N VAL A 92 27.68 109.31 -17.30
CA VAL A 92 28.29 109.16 -15.97
C VAL A 92 29.78 108.82 -16.11
N ALA A 93 30.15 107.94 -17.05
CA ALA A 93 31.55 107.65 -17.35
C ALA A 93 32.32 108.89 -17.87
N ALA A 94 31.68 109.75 -18.65
CA ALA A 94 32.26 111.01 -19.12
C ALA A 94 32.42 112.06 -18.00
N LEU A 95 31.62 111.99 -16.92
CA LEU A 95 31.84 112.80 -15.71
C LEU A 95 33.00 112.25 -14.87
N ASP A 96 33.18 110.94 -14.81
CA ASP A 96 34.26 110.29 -14.07
C ASP A 96 35.65 110.61 -14.62
N SER A 97 35.76 110.99 -15.89
CA SER A 97 37.01 111.38 -16.53
C SER A 97 37.42 112.84 -16.31
N LEU A 98 36.64 113.64 -15.58
CA LEU A 98 36.96 115.04 -15.26
C LEU A 98 37.80 115.13 -13.97
N ASP A 99 38.96 115.78 -14.06
CA ASP A 99 39.84 116.02 -12.91
C ASP A 99 39.62 117.41 -12.29
N LYS A 100 40.07 117.60 -11.04
CA LYS A 100 39.96 118.88 -10.30
C LYS A 100 40.58 120.07 -11.05
N LYS A 101 41.52 119.81 -11.96
CA LYS A 101 42.14 120.82 -12.83
C LYS A 101 41.16 121.36 -13.88
N ASP A 102 40.36 120.48 -14.48
CA ASP A 102 39.39 120.81 -15.54
C ASP A 102 38.24 121.68 -14.99
N ILE A 103 37.80 121.40 -13.77
CA ILE A 103 36.80 122.22 -13.05
C ILE A 103 37.37 123.61 -12.70
N THR A 104 38.66 123.68 -12.39
CA THR A 104 39.35 124.96 -12.09
C THR A 104 39.51 125.80 -13.37
N GLU A 105 39.70 125.17 -14.53
CA GLU A 105 39.74 125.82 -15.84
C GLU A 105 38.43 126.53 -16.17
N VAL A 106 37.30 125.84 -16.05
CA VAL A 106 35.96 126.41 -16.30
C VAL A 106 35.64 127.55 -15.32
N LYS A 107 36.13 127.48 -14.09
CA LYS A 107 35.97 128.53 -13.07
C LYS A 107 36.82 129.79 -13.35
N GLY A 108 37.96 129.63 -14.03
CA GLY A 108 38.95 130.70 -14.26
C GLY A 108 38.49 131.84 -15.19
N PHE A 109 37.36 131.68 -15.90
CA PHE A 109 36.86 132.70 -16.82
C PHE A 109 36.33 133.93 -16.08
N VAL A 110 36.92 135.10 -16.36
CA VAL A 110 36.43 136.41 -15.90
C VAL A 110 35.11 136.77 -16.60
N LYS A 111 35.01 136.50 -17.90
CA LYS A 111 33.78 136.51 -18.71
C LYS A 111 33.72 135.22 -19.55
N PRO A 112 32.77 134.31 -19.32
CA PRO A 112 32.77 132.99 -19.96
C PRO A 112 32.37 133.06 -21.44
N PRO A 113 32.85 132.12 -22.28
CA PRO A 113 32.27 131.89 -23.61
C PRO A 113 30.80 131.46 -23.50
N GLN A 114 29.98 131.88 -24.47
CA GLN A 114 28.52 131.66 -24.48
C GLN A 114 28.13 130.17 -24.30
N ALA A 115 28.86 129.26 -24.95
CA ALA A 115 28.62 127.81 -24.85
C ALA A 115 28.85 127.26 -23.42
N VAL A 116 29.91 127.69 -22.75
CA VAL A 116 30.24 127.27 -21.37
C VAL A 116 29.22 127.86 -20.39
N GLN A 117 28.78 129.09 -20.63
CA GLN A 117 27.72 129.72 -19.84
C GLN A 117 26.40 128.93 -19.94
N PHE A 118 25.98 128.53 -21.14
CA PHE A 118 24.77 127.72 -21.30
C PHE A 118 24.87 126.35 -20.63
N VAL A 119 26.02 125.67 -20.71
CA VAL A 119 26.27 124.38 -20.01
C VAL A 119 26.11 124.54 -18.51
N MET A 120 26.71 125.58 -17.95
CA MET A 120 26.61 125.82 -16.52
C MET A 120 25.21 126.26 -16.10
N GLU A 121 24.51 127.07 -16.89
CA GLU A 121 23.11 127.41 -16.63
C GLU A 121 22.22 126.15 -16.65
N ALA A 122 22.41 125.25 -17.61
CA ALA A 122 21.67 124.00 -17.71
C ALA A 122 21.94 123.07 -16.51
N VAL A 123 23.20 122.95 -16.07
CA VAL A 123 23.57 122.19 -14.87
C VAL A 123 23.02 122.85 -13.59
N CYS A 124 23.00 124.18 -13.50
CA CYS A 124 22.37 124.89 -12.38
C CYS A 124 20.86 124.63 -12.33
N ILE A 125 20.19 124.60 -13.48
CA ILE A 125 18.76 124.28 -13.57
C ILE A 125 18.50 122.82 -13.14
N MET A 126 19.37 121.87 -13.51
CA MET A 126 19.29 120.48 -13.03
C MET A 126 19.42 120.38 -11.51
N LEU A 127 20.33 121.16 -10.92
CA LEU A 127 20.56 121.19 -9.47
C LEU A 127 19.56 122.09 -8.70
N GLY A 128 18.57 122.68 -9.38
CA GLY A 128 17.53 123.52 -8.76
C GLY A 128 18.00 124.91 -8.32
N GLU A 129 19.15 125.37 -8.82
CA GLU A 129 19.80 126.63 -8.48
C GLU A 129 19.50 127.73 -9.53
N LYS A 130 19.72 129.01 -9.18
CA LYS A 130 19.51 130.12 -10.12
C LYS A 130 20.53 130.05 -11.28
N ALA A 131 20.03 130.27 -12.50
CA ALA A 131 20.80 130.20 -13.75
C ALA A 131 21.50 131.54 -14.04
N ASP A 132 22.48 131.87 -13.20
CA ASP A 132 23.36 133.03 -13.34
C ASP A 132 24.82 132.62 -13.16
N TRP A 133 25.75 133.35 -13.80
CA TRP A 133 27.16 132.98 -13.83
C TRP A 133 27.84 133.04 -12.44
N ASP A 134 27.41 133.97 -11.58
CA ASP A 134 27.93 134.07 -10.21
C ASP A 134 27.55 132.84 -9.37
N ASN A 135 26.34 132.30 -9.55
CA ASN A 135 25.92 131.07 -8.88
C ASN A 135 26.57 129.83 -9.51
N SER A 136 26.78 129.83 -10.83
CA SER A 136 27.55 128.79 -11.53
C SER A 136 28.97 128.65 -10.97
N LYS A 137 29.66 129.77 -10.70
CA LYS A 137 30.97 129.79 -10.03
C LYS A 137 30.92 129.27 -8.60
N ARG A 138 29.83 129.56 -7.88
CA ARG A 138 29.61 129.06 -6.51
C ARG A 138 29.44 127.55 -6.48
N ILE A 139 28.71 126.99 -7.43
CA ILE A 139 28.47 125.54 -7.56
C ILE A 139 29.75 124.81 -7.98
N LEU A 140 30.49 125.31 -8.96
CA LEU A 140 31.81 124.77 -9.34
C LEU A 140 32.86 124.84 -8.23
N SER A 141 32.65 125.66 -7.20
CA SER A 141 33.54 125.78 -6.03
C SER A 141 33.23 124.77 -4.92
N ARG A 142 32.10 124.05 -4.99
CA ARG A 142 31.73 123.03 -4.00
C ARG A 142 32.57 121.78 -4.20
N GLY A 143 33.18 121.27 -3.13
CA GLY A 143 33.93 120.00 -3.18
C GLY A 143 33.07 118.77 -3.50
N THR A 144 31.74 118.89 -3.35
CA THR A 144 30.73 117.84 -3.57
C THR A 144 30.09 117.83 -4.95
N PHE A 145 30.38 118.82 -5.81
CA PHE A 145 29.71 119.02 -7.09
C PHE A 145 29.70 117.76 -7.99
N MET A 146 30.84 117.07 -8.10
CA MET A 146 30.91 115.85 -8.93
C MET A 146 30.12 114.68 -8.33
N ALA A 147 30.04 114.57 -7.00
CA ALA A 147 29.22 113.54 -6.34
C ALA A 147 27.72 113.83 -6.54
N GLU A 148 27.32 115.10 -6.45
CA GLU A 148 25.93 115.56 -6.66
C GLU A 148 25.42 115.24 -8.08
N LEU A 149 26.29 115.21 -9.09
CA LEU A 149 25.93 114.83 -10.47
C LEU A 149 25.85 113.31 -10.67
N LYS A 150 26.71 112.52 -10.01
CA LYS A 150 26.72 111.04 -10.12
C LYS A 150 25.56 110.40 -9.37
N GLU A 151 25.25 110.92 -8.18
CA GLU A 151 24.18 110.43 -7.31
C GLU A 151 22.84 111.12 -7.58
N TYR A 152 22.74 111.87 -8.68
CA TYR A 152 21.52 112.58 -9.04
C TYR A 152 20.34 111.62 -9.22
N ASP A 153 19.21 111.95 -8.59
CA ASP A 153 17.98 111.17 -8.66
C ASP A 153 17.34 111.30 -10.04
N LYS A 154 17.84 110.45 -10.94
CA LYS A 154 17.40 110.30 -12.33
C LYS A 154 16.00 109.70 -12.49
N ASP A 155 15.47 109.06 -11.45
CA ASP A 155 14.17 108.38 -11.48
C ASP A 155 13.02 109.34 -11.13
N ASN A 156 13.31 110.44 -10.41
CA ASN A 156 12.29 111.35 -9.88
C ASN A 156 12.54 112.84 -10.18
N ILE A 157 12.74 113.20 -11.46
CA ILE A 157 13.00 114.59 -11.88
C ILE A 157 11.68 115.37 -12.04
N PRO A 158 11.52 116.54 -11.38
CA PRO A 158 10.34 117.39 -11.55
C PRO A 158 10.15 117.85 -12.99
N VAL A 159 8.92 117.73 -13.50
CA VAL A 159 8.54 118.11 -14.88
C VAL A 159 8.88 119.57 -15.22
N ALA A 160 8.87 120.45 -14.23
CA ALA A 160 9.23 121.84 -14.38
C ALA A 160 10.71 122.06 -14.74
N ILE A 161 11.62 121.17 -14.30
CA ILE A 161 13.06 121.22 -14.57
C ILE A 161 13.36 120.72 -15.99
N LEU A 162 12.79 119.58 -16.38
CA LEU A 162 12.91 119.02 -17.74
C LEU A 162 12.42 119.99 -18.82
N LYS A 163 11.28 120.66 -18.59
CA LYS A 163 10.73 121.65 -19.54
C LYS A 163 11.61 122.89 -19.69
N LYS A 164 12.33 123.28 -18.63
CA LYS A 164 13.29 124.41 -18.68
C LYS A 164 14.54 124.03 -19.46
N ILE A 165 15.07 122.83 -19.23
CA ILE A 165 16.30 122.33 -19.87
C ILE A 165 16.09 121.97 -21.33
N ARG A 166 14.88 121.55 -21.72
CA ARG A 166 14.53 121.31 -23.11
C ARG A 166 14.85 122.51 -24.03
N LYS A 167 14.62 123.74 -23.54
CA LYS A 167 14.96 124.97 -24.29
C LYS A 167 16.46 125.13 -24.56
N TYR A 168 17.30 124.54 -23.71
CA TYR A 168 18.76 124.52 -23.88
C TYR A 168 19.17 123.35 -24.77
N ILE A 169 18.65 122.14 -24.56
CA ILE A 169 18.94 120.93 -25.36
C ILE A 169 18.56 121.10 -26.85
N GLU A 170 17.48 121.81 -27.16
CA GLU A 170 17.03 122.07 -28.54
C GLU A 170 17.84 123.16 -29.25
N ASN A 171 18.69 123.91 -28.53
CA ASN A 171 19.52 124.97 -29.10
C ASN A 171 20.78 124.39 -29.78
N PRO A 172 21.05 124.69 -31.06
CA PRO A 172 22.23 124.19 -31.78
C PRO A 172 23.57 124.52 -31.11
N GLU A 173 23.67 125.64 -30.37
CA GLU A 173 24.89 126.02 -29.63
C GLU A 173 25.15 125.12 -28.40
N PHE A 174 24.17 124.31 -27.99
CA PHE A 174 24.22 123.38 -26.86
C PHE A 174 24.37 121.91 -27.29
N ALA A 175 24.85 121.67 -28.51
CA ALA A 175 25.22 120.33 -28.95
C ALA A 175 26.56 119.91 -28.32
N VAL A 176 26.67 118.64 -27.92
CA VAL A 176 27.89 118.09 -27.28
C VAL A 176 29.15 118.35 -28.11
N GLU A 177 29.08 118.20 -29.43
CA GLU A 177 30.22 118.42 -30.34
C GLU A 177 30.63 119.90 -30.50
N GLU A 178 29.69 120.84 -30.34
CA GLU A 178 30.01 122.29 -30.40
C GLU A 178 30.62 122.79 -29.08
N VAL A 179 30.13 122.29 -27.94
CA VAL A 179 30.70 122.59 -26.62
C VAL A 179 32.12 122.04 -26.49
N LYS A 180 32.39 120.87 -27.08
CA LYS A 180 33.72 120.22 -27.11
C LYS A 180 34.81 121.10 -27.73
N LYS A 181 34.47 121.90 -28.75
CA LYS A 181 35.43 122.81 -29.41
C LYS A 181 35.90 123.93 -28.48
N VAL A 182 35.11 124.26 -27.45
CA VAL A 182 35.36 125.38 -26.54
C VAL A 182 35.96 124.90 -25.21
N SER A 183 35.45 123.81 -24.65
CA SER A 183 36.01 123.21 -23.44
C SER A 183 35.62 121.74 -23.32
N HIS A 184 36.62 120.88 -23.10
CA HIS A 184 36.40 119.45 -22.85
C HIS A 184 35.64 119.21 -21.53
N ALA A 185 35.90 120.03 -20.51
CA ALA A 185 35.21 119.97 -19.23
C ALA A 185 33.72 120.29 -19.34
N ALA A 186 33.37 121.29 -20.16
CA ALA A 186 31.97 121.64 -20.43
C ALA A 186 31.26 120.59 -21.30
N MET A 187 31.98 119.86 -22.16
CA MET A 187 31.41 118.78 -22.97
C MET A 187 30.84 117.66 -22.10
N SER A 188 31.60 117.17 -21.12
CA SER A 188 31.17 116.10 -20.22
C SER A 188 29.93 116.49 -19.40
N LEU A 189 29.87 117.74 -18.94
CA LEU A 189 28.69 118.29 -18.26
C LEU A 189 27.48 118.40 -19.19
N CYS A 190 27.70 118.77 -20.45
CA CYS A 190 26.66 118.80 -21.49
C CYS A 190 26.11 117.38 -21.78
N MET A 191 26.99 116.39 -21.97
CA MET A 191 26.59 114.98 -22.20
C MET A 191 25.72 114.44 -21.06
N TRP A 192 26.06 114.77 -19.82
CA TRP A 192 25.29 114.37 -18.64
C TRP A 192 23.87 114.96 -18.66
N VAL A 193 23.72 116.25 -18.97
CA VAL A 193 22.38 116.87 -19.07
C VAL A 193 21.52 116.21 -20.16
N HIS A 194 22.10 115.90 -21.34
CA HIS A 194 21.39 115.22 -22.44
C HIS A 194 20.99 113.78 -22.09
N ALA A 195 21.85 113.04 -21.39
CA ALA A 195 21.60 111.66 -21.02
C ALA A 195 20.54 111.53 -19.92
N ILE A 196 20.52 112.46 -18.96
CA ILE A 196 19.52 112.49 -17.91
C ILE A 196 18.11 112.84 -18.46
N ASP A 197 17.99 113.76 -19.43
CA ASP A 197 16.72 114.02 -20.13
C ASP A 197 16.21 112.78 -20.89
N THR A 198 17.11 112.08 -21.59
CA THR A 198 16.77 110.88 -22.36
C THR A 198 16.31 109.74 -21.43
N TYR A 199 16.99 109.53 -20.31
CA TYR A 199 16.61 108.53 -19.31
C TYR A 199 15.24 108.84 -18.68
N ALA A 200 15.02 110.09 -18.26
CA ALA A 200 13.76 110.49 -17.63
C ALA A 200 12.54 110.37 -18.56
N ARG A 201 12.75 110.54 -19.88
CA ARG A 201 11.71 110.32 -20.89
C ARG A 201 11.31 108.84 -20.99
N VAL A 202 12.30 107.97 -21.15
CA VAL A 202 12.08 106.52 -21.31
C VAL A 202 11.54 105.90 -20.00
N PHE A 203 12.04 106.32 -18.84
CA PHE A 203 11.54 105.88 -17.54
C PHE A 203 10.04 106.15 -17.36
N ARG A 204 9.54 107.27 -17.91
CA ARG A 204 8.12 107.63 -17.84
C ARG A 204 7.22 106.79 -18.76
N GLU A 205 7.74 106.32 -19.89
CA GLU A 205 7.04 105.39 -20.78
C GLU A 205 6.97 103.98 -20.19
N VAL A 206 7.99 103.57 -19.42
CA VAL A 206 8.09 102.25 -18.78
C VAL A 206 7.31 102.18 -17.45
N ALA A 207 7.13 103.29 -16.74
CA ALA A 207 6.40 103.37 -15.46
C ALA A 207 5.00 102.71 -15.47
N PRO A 208 4.09 102.97 -16.43
CA PRO A 208 2.78 102.30 -16.48
C PRO A 208 2.88 100.79 -16.78
N LYS A 209 3.90 100.35 -17.54
CA LYS A 209 4.11 98.91 -17.83
C LYS A 209 4.57 98.14 -16.60
N ARG A 210 5.45 98.72 -15.77
CA ARG A 210 5.88 98.13 -14.49
C ARG A 210 4.75 97.99 -13.47
N GLN A 211 3.85 98.98 -13.39
CA GLN A 211 2.71 98.91 -12.48
C GLN A 211 1.72 97.81 -12.90
N ARG A 212 1.42 97.71 -14.20
CA ARG A 212 0.59 96.63 -14.75
C ARG A 212 1.21 95.25 -14.53
N LEU A 213 2.53 95.12 -14.67
CA LEU A 213 3.27 93.90 -14.33
C LEU A 213 3.16 93.51 -12.86
N ALA A 214 3.23 94.47 -11.94
CA ALA A 214 3.10 94.21 -10.51
C ALA A 214 1.70 93.71 -10.16
N GLU A 215 0.65 94.30 -10.76
CA GLU A 215 -0.73 93.84 -10.61
C GLU A 215 -0.95 92.43 -11.18
N MET A 216 -0.45 92.16 -12.39
CA MET A 216 -0.59 90.83 -13.00
C MET A 216 0.20 89.74 -12.23
N ASN A 217 1.37 90.07 -11.67
CA ASN A 217 2.12 89.14 -10.81
C ASN A 217 1.41 88.85 -9.49
N LEU A 218 0.70 89.82 -8.90
CA LEU A 218 -0.13 89.60 -7.71
C LEU A 218 -1.28 88.64 -8.00
N VAL A 219 -1.99 88.85 -9.12
CA VAL A 219 -3.09 87.96 -9.56
C VAL A 219 -2.55 86.55 -9.82
N LEU A 220 -1.43 86.44 -10.54
CA LEU A 220 -0.76 85.17 -10.84
C LEU A 220 -0.31 84.43 -9.58
N GLY A 221 0.27 85.14 -8.61
CA GLY A 221 0.66 84.57 -7.31
C GLY A 221 -0.54 84.01 -6.55
N SER A 222 -1.67 84.71 -6.57
CA SER A 222 -2.92 84.23 -5.94
C SER A 222 -3.51 83.00 -6.64
N ALA A 223 -3.42 82.95 -7.98
CA ALA A 223 -3.91 81.84 -8.78
C ALA A 223 -3.04 80.58 -8.62
N ASN A 224 -1.70 80.74 -8.61
CA ASN A 224 -0.76 79.66 -8.32
C ASN A 224 -0.94 79.09 -6.90
N ALA A 225 -1.21 79.92 -5.89
CA ALA A 225 -1.45 79.44 -4.52
C ALA A 225 -2.74 78.61 -4.41
N LYS A 226 -3.82 79.02 -5.09
CA LYS A 226 -5.06 78.25 -5.18
C LYS A 226 -4.86 76.94 -5.94
N LEU A 227 -4.11 76.97 -7.04
CA LEU A 227 -3.78 75.78 -7.83
C LEU A 227 -2.96 74.77 -7.01
N ALA A 228 -1.94 75.22 -6.29
CA ALA A 228 -1.12 74.38 -5.42
C ALA A 228 -1.96 73.69 -4.32
N THR A 229 -2.95 74.40 -3.76
CA THR A 229 -3.88 73.82 -2.78
C THR A 229 -4.71 72.69 -3.41
N LYS A 230 -5.28 72.92 -4.61
CA LYS A 230 -6.06 71.91 -5.33
C LYS A 230 -5.22 70.72 -5.82
N GLN A 231 -3.97 70.95 -6.26
CA GLN A 231 -3.02 69.90 -6.61
C GLN A 231 -2.67 69.03 -5.38
N GLN A 232 -2.52 69.64 -4.21
CA GLN A 232 -2.29 68.92 -2.96
C GLN A 232 -3.50 68.07 -2.56
N GLU A 233 -4.72 68.60 -2.70
CA GLU A 233 -5.96 67.85 -2.48
C GLU A 233 -6.09 66.66 -3.45
N LEU A 234 -5.80 66.86 -4.73
CA LEU A 234 -5.77 65.79 -5.73
C LEU A 234 -4.75 64.70 -5.38
N SER A 235 -3.54 65.09 -4.97
CA SER A 235 -2.49 64.16 -4.52
C SER A 235 -2.95 63.32 -3.32
N ASN A 236 -3.59 63.95 -2.34
CA ASN A 236 -4.13 63.27 -1.15
C ASN A 236 -5.24 62.26 -1.52
N VAL A 237 -6.14 62.61 -2.45
CA VAL A 237 -7.21 61.71 -2.93
C VAL A 237 -6.62 60.54 -3.73
N LEU A 238 -5.68 60.80 -4.64
CA LEU A 238 -5.00 59.75 -5.40
C LEU A 238 -4.22 58.79 -4.48
N GLU A 239 -3.61 59.30 -3.42
CA GLU A 239 -2.91 58.45 -2.44
C GLU A 239 -3.87 57.62 -1.58
N LYS A 240 -5.04 58.16 -1.22
CA LYS A 240 -6.12 57.39 -0.58
C LYS A 240 -6.61 56.26 -1.50
N VAL A 241 -6.89 56.56 -2.77
CA VAL A 241 -7.29 55.56 -3.77
C VAL A 241 -6.21 54.49 -3.94
N ARG A 242 -4.93 54.87 -4.01
CA ARG A 242 -3.82 53.91 -4.11
C ARG A 242 -3.74 52.98 -2.90
N LYS A 243 -3.88 53.51 -1.68
CA LYS A 243 -3.86 52.72 -0.43
C LYS A 243 -5.07 51.79 -0.34
N LEU A 244 -6.26 52.27 -0.70
CA LEU A 244 -7.49 51.46 -0.71
C LEU A 244 -7.42 50.36 -1.76
N LYS A 245 -6.92 50.66 -2.96
CA LYS A 245 -6.69 49.67 -4.02
C LYS A 245 -5.70 48.59 -3.59
N GLY A 246 -4.56 48.96 -3.00
CA GLY A 246 -3.60 47.98 -2.47
C GLY A 246 -4.19 47.09 -1.36
N LYS A 247 -5.02 47.65 -0.46
CA LYS A 247 -5.75 46.85 0.54
C LYS A 247 -6.80 45.94 -0.08
N CYS A 248 -7.51 46.40 -1.10
CA CYS A 248 -8.50 45.63 -1.84
C CYS A 248 -7.84 44.43 -2.54
N ASP A 249 -6.75 44.66 -3.27
CA ASP A 249 -6.01 43.61 -3.98
C ASP A 249 -5.45 42.57 -2.99
N ALA A 250 -4.91 42.99 -1.84
CA ALA A 250 -4.46 42.09 -0.79
C ALA A 250 -5.61 41.26 -0.18
N THR A 251 -6.77 41.89 0.05
CA THR A 251 -7.96 41.19 0.60
C THR A 251 -8.55 40.20 -0.40
N LEU A 252 -8.55 40.53 -1.69
CA LEU A 252 -8.96 39.62 -2.77
C LEU A 252 -8.01 38.44 -2.92
N ALA A 253 -6.70 38.67 -2.87
CA ALA A 253 -5.71 37.59 -2.90
C ALA A 253 -5.85 36.64 -1.70
N GLU A 254 -6.05 37.19 -0.50
CA GLU A 254 -6.31 36.39 0.70
C GLU A 254 -7.62 35.60 0.59
N LYS A 255 -8.71 36.23 0.10
CA LYS A 255 -9.98 35.54 -0.16
C LYS A 255 -9.80 34.37 -1.13
N GLN A 256 -9.07 34.60 -2.23
CA GLN A 256 -8.82 33.58 -3.24
C GLN A 256 -8.01 32.42 -2.66
N ARG A 257 -6.96 32.71 -1.87
CA ARG A 257 -6.19 31.69 -1.16
C ARG A 257 -7.07 30.85 -0.22
N LEU A 258 -7.91 31.51 0.58
CA LEU A 258 -8.82 30.83 1.52
C LEU A 258 -9.91 30.01 0.79
N LEU A 259 -10.36 30.46 -0.39
CA LEU A 259 -11.27 29.69 -1.24
C LEU A 259 -10.60 28.40 -1.75
N GLU A 260 -9.39 28.51 -2.30
CA GLU A 260 -8.63 27.36 -2.80
C GLU A 260 -8.31 26.36 -1.67
N GLU A 261 -7.94 26.86 -0.49
CA GLU A 261 -7.71 26.05 0.71
C GLU A 261 -8.99 25.35 1.20
N SER A 262 -10.14 26.05 1.18
CA SER A 262 -11.45 25.47 1.51
C SER A 262 -11.85 24.36 0.52
N ASP A 263 -11.71 24.60 -0.78
CA ASP A 263 -12.06 23.63 -1.82
C ASP A 263 -11.16 22.38 -1.72
N LEU A 264 -9.85 22.56 -1.52
CA LEU A 264 -8.92 21.46 -1.31
C LEU A 264 -9.28 20.64 -0.06
N THR A 265 -9.58 21.31 1.06
CA THR A 265 -10.00 20.64 2.30
C THR A 265 -11.31 19.89 2.12
N GLN A 266 -12.28 20.43 1.37
CA GLN A 266 -13.53 19.76 1.07
C GLN A 266 -13.33 18.52 0.19
N GLN A 267 -12.45 18.59 -0.82
CA GLN A 267 -12.08 17.43 -1.64
C GLN A 267 -11.38 16.35 -0.81
N ARG A 268 -10.43 16.75 0.05
CA ARG A 268 -9.75 15.82 0.98
C ARG A 268 -10.73 15.14 1.92
N LEU A 269 -11.71 15.86 2.47
CA LEU A 269 -12.75 15.28 3.32
C LEU A 269 -13.61 14.26 2.57
N LYS A 270 -14.03 14.57 1.34
CA LYS A 270 -14.79 13.64 0.50
C LYS A 270 -13.98 12.37 0.17
N ASN A 271 -12.70 12.52 -0.14
CA ASN A 271 -11.79 11.41 -0.39
C ASN A 271 -11.59 10.57 0.87
N ALA A 272 -11.49 11.21 2.02
CA ALA A 272 -11.33 10.53 3.28
C ALA A 272 -12.60 9.81 3.73
N GLU A 273 -13.78 10.36 3.49
CA GLU A 273 -15.07 9.69 3.72
C GLU A 273 -15.13 8.39 2.91
N LYS A 274 -14.80 8.43 1.62
CA LYS A 274 -14.73 7.22 0.79
C LYS A 274 -13.76 6.17 1.36
N LEU A 275 -12.58 6.60 1.79
CA LEU A 275 -11.55 5.70 2.30
C LEU A 275 -11.92 5.12 3.69
N THR A 276 -12.50 5.93 4.57
CA THR A 276 -12.88 5.53 5.92
C THR A 276 -14.11 4.64 5.96
N VAL A 277 -15.10 4.90 5.09
CA VAL A 277 -16.27 4.03 4.90
C VAL A 277 -15.88 2.76 4.14
N GLY A 278 -15.13 2.89 3.05
CA GLY A 278 -14.74 1.75 2.20
C GLY A 278 -13.84 0.73 2.90
N LEU A 279 -12.98 1.18 3.82
CA LEU A 279 -12.08 0.31 4.59
C LEU A 279 -12.51 0.11 6.05
N HIS A 280 -13.76 0.43 6.38
CA HIS A 280 -14.27 0.30 7.74
C HIS A 280 -14.22 -1.15 8.24
N ASP A 281 -14.75 -2.08 7.44
CA ASP A 281 -14.77 -3.51 7.81
C ASP A 281 -13.36 -4.08 7.88
N GLU A 282 -12.47 -3.69 6.96
CA GLU A 282 -11.06 -4.07 6.95
C GLU A 282 -10.37 -3.61 8.23
N ARG A 283 -10.64 -2.39 8.68
CA ARG A 283 -10.11 -1.89 9.95
C ARG A 283 -10.57 -2.74 11.12
N ILE A 284 -11.87 -3.07 11.19
CA ILE A 284 -12.43 -3.91 12.27
C ILE A 284 -11.78 -5.30 12.21
N ARG A 285 -11.74 -5.90 11.01
CA ARG A 285 -11.15 -7.21 10.76
C ARG A 285 -9.68 -7.24 11.16
N TRP A 286 -8.86 -6.31 10.68
CA TRP A 286 -7.44 -6.22 11.04
C TRP A 286 -7.22 -5.96 12.53
N LYS A 287 -8.06 -5.15 13.18
CA LYS A 287 -8.01 -5.00 14.64
C LYS A 287 -8.34 -6.31 15.35
N GLY A 288 -9.32 -7.06 14.85
CA GLY A 288 -9.64 -8.41 15.29
C GLY A 288 -8.46 -9.36 15.11
N SER A 289 -7.88 -9.43 13.92
CA SER A 289 -6.70 -10.25 13.61
C SER A 289 -5.50 -9.87 14.47
N ILE A 290 -5.23 -8.58 14.70
CA ILE A 290 -4.15 -8.15 15.61
C ILE A 290 -4.42 -8.60 17.05
N LYS A 291 -5.66 -8.55 17.53
CA LYS A 291 -6.01 -9.07 18.86
C LYS A 291 -5.80 -10.58 18.94
N LEU A 292 -6.21 -11.31 17.91
CA LEU A 292 -6.03 -12.76 17.80
C LEU A 292 -4.53 -13.11 17.77
N LEU A 293 -3.77 -12.51 16.86
CA LEU A 293 -2.31 -12.70 16.73
C LEU A 293 -1.56 -12.32 18.01
N LYS A 294 -2.01 -11.30 18.75
CA LYS A 294 -1.44 -10.96 20.07
C LYS A 294 -1.73 -12.04 21.11
N LYS A 295 -2.93 -12.64 21.08
CA LYS A 295 -3.29 -13.76 21.95
C LYS A 295 -2.49 -15.01 21.61
N GLU A 296 -2.39 -15.35 20.33
CA GLU A 296 -1.59 -16.46 19.79
C GLU A 296 -0.09 -16.23 20.01
N GLY A 297 0.37 -14.98 19.98
CA GLY A 297 1.74 -14.61 20.31
C GLY A 297 2.15 -15.02 21.72
N ASN A 298 1.20 -15.17 22.65
CA ASN A 298 1.47 -15.69 23.99
C ASN A 298 1.55 -17.22 24.04
N SER A 299 0.88 -17.93 23.12
CA SER A 299 0.88 -19.40 23.04
C SER A 299 1.93 -19.96 22.08
N ILE A 300 2.54 -19.12 21.24
CA ILE A 300 3.46 -19.55 20.17
C ILE A 300 4.65 -20.37 20.69
N LEU A 301 5.16 -20.06 21.89
CA LEU A 301 6.27 -20.81 22.48
C LEU A 301 5.84 -22.24 22.83
N GLY A 302 4.68 -22.40 23.48
CA GLY A 302 4.10 -23.69 23.79
C GLY A 302 3.69 -24.46 22.55
N ASP A 303 3.05 -23.81 21.60
CA ASP A 303 2.64 -24.43 20.33
C ASP A 303 3.87 -24.87 19.52
N SER A 304 4.94 -24.07 19.46
CA SER A 304 6.20 -24.45 18.82
C SER A 304 6.87 -25.64 19.51
N PHE A 305 6.82 -25.69 20.84
CA PHE A 305 7.32 -26.84 21.61
C PHE A 305 6.53 -28.11 21.27
N LEU A 306 5.20 -28.03 21.28
CA LEU A 306 4.31 -29.15 20.92
C LEU A 306 4.55 -29.60 19.48
N THR A 307 4.65 -28.68 18.52
CA THR A 307 5.01 -28.99 17.13
C THR A 307 6.35 -29.72 17.04
N ALA A 308 7.39 -29.23 17.73
CA ALA A 308 8.70 -29.88 17.72
C ALA A 308 8.65 -31.28 18.38
N ALA A 309 7.88 -31.45 19.45
CA ALA A 309 7.67 -32.73 20.10
C ALA A 309 6.92 -33.71 19.18
N CYS A 310 5.86 -33.26 18.52
CA CYS A 310 5.11 -34.04 17.53
C CYS A 310 6.02 -34.56 16.41
N MET A 311 6.75 -33.64 15.76
CA MET A 311 7.65 -33.96 14.66
C MET A 311 8.81 -34.90 15.05
N SER A 312 9.22 -34.89 16.31
CA SER A 312 10.38 -35.66 16.78
C SER A 312 10.02 -37.04 17.33
N TYR A 313 8.84 -37.18 17.94
CA TYR A 313 8.51 -38.35 18.77
C TYR A 313 7.20 -39.03 18.40
N LEU A 314 6.23 -38.36 17.77
CA LEU A 314 4.94 -38.99 17.49
C LEU A 314 4.96 -39.92 16.28
N GLY A 315 5.90 -39.72 15.35
CA GLY A 315 6.02 -40.48 14.10
C GLY A 315 5.78 -41.99 14.23
N PRO A 316 6.46 -42.72 15.13
CA PRO A 316 6.33 -44.19 15.20
C PRO A 316 5.00 -44.70 15.79
N PHE A 317 4.25 -43.87 16.52
CA PHE A 317 3.09 -44.31 17.29
C PHE A 317 1.79 -44.31 16.48
N ASP A 318 0.83 -45.15 16.89
CA ASP A 318 -0.54 -45.15 16.37
C ASP A 318 -1.35 -43.92 16.81
N GLY A 319 -2.47 -43.67 16.14
CA GLY A 319 -3.32 -42.49 16.40
C GLY A 319 -3.86 -42.39 17.82
N LEU A 320 -4.29 -43.50 18.44
CA LEU A 320 -4.85 -43.49 19.80
C LEU A 320 -3.78 -43.15 20.84
N TYR A 321 -2.58 -43.70 20.68
CA TYR A 321 -1.44 -43.39 21.54
C TYR A 321 -1.00 -41.94 21.35
N ARG A 322 -0.91 -41.44 20.12
CA ARG A 322 -0.61 -40.03 19.82
C ARG A 322 -1.59 -39.09 20.49
N CYS A 323 -2.90 -39.33 20.37
CA CYS A 323 -3.91 -38.48 21.00
C CYS A 323 -3.74 -38.41 22.53
N ARG A 324 -3.52 -39.55 23.19
CA ARG A 324 -3.29 -39.57 24.65
C ARG A 324 -2.01 -38.84 25.06
N LEU A 325 -0.94 -39.02 24.29
CA LEU A 325 0.35 -38.40 24.59
C LEU A 325 0.30 -36.89 24.34
N LEU A 326 -0.27 -36.47 23.22
CA LEU A 326 -0.46 -35.07 22.86
C LEU A 326 -1.36 -34.37 23.86
N GLN A 327 -2.45 -35.00 24.31
CA GLN A 327 -3.32 -34.45 25.35
C GLN A 327 -2.52 -34.16 26.64
N ARG A 328 -1.74 -35.13 27.12
CA ARG A 328 -0.89 -34.94 28.32
C ARG A 328 0.14 -33.84 28.12
N TRP A 329 0.79 -33.80 26.96
CA TRP A 329 1.76 -32.76 26.64
C TRP A 329 1.11 -31.38 26.60
N THR A 330 -0.05 -31.25 25.98
CA THR A 330 -0.81 -30.01 25.91
C THR A 330 -1.22 -29.54 27.31
N GLU A 331 -1.78 -30.42 28.14
CA GLU A 331 -2.14 -30.11 29.54
C GLU A 331 -0.94 -29.57 30.34
N HIS A 332 0.21 -30.26 30.26
CA HIS A 332 1.43 -29.81 30.93
C HIS A 332 2.00 -28.51 30.35
N THR A 333 2.00 -28.36 29.03
CA THR A 333 2.56 -27.19 28.35
C THR A 333 1.74 -25.94 28.65
N ILE A 334 0.41 -26.05 28.66
CA ILE A 334 -0.51 -24.97 29.07
C ILE A 334 -0.17 -24.48 30.48
N SER A 335 0.04 -25.41 31.43
CA SER A 335 0.36 -25.05 32.82
C SER A 335 1.75 -24.43 33.01
N SER A 336 2.71 -24.75 32.13
CA SER A 336 4.13 -24.38 32.33
C SER A 336 4.54 -23.12 31.57
N ILE A 337 4.22 -23.04 30.28
CA ILE A 337 4.71 -21.98 29.38
C ILE A 337 3.59 -21.30 28.57
N GLY A 338 2.35 -21.78 28.68
CA GLY A 338 1.22 -21.30 27.90
C GLY A 338 1.21 -21.86 26.48
N ALA A 339 0.10 -22.50 26.10
CA ALA A 339 -0.12 -23.07 24.77
C ALA A 339 -1.60 -22.92 24.38
N SER A 340 -1.91 -23.17 23.11
CA SER A 340 -3.28 -23.21 22.62
C SER A 340 -4.04 -24.37 23.25
N THR A 341 -5.31 -24.14 23.64
CA THR A 341 -6.14 -25.15 24.31
C THR A 341 -6.49 -26.35 23.42
N SER A 342 -6.53 -26.13 22.10
CA SER A 342 -6.87 -27.13 21.09
C SER A 342 -5.74 -27.20 20.05
N PHE A 343 -4.57 -27.66 20.46
CA PHE A 343 -3.41 -27.79 19.57
C PHE A 343 -3.64 -28.91 18.54
N VAL A 344 -3.45 -28.58 17.26
CA VAL A 344 -3.47 -29.50 16.12
C VAL A 344 -2.22 -29.24 15.27
N LEU A 345 -1.47 -30.29 14.95
CA LEU A 345 -0.19 -30.15 14.23
C LEU A 345 -0.39 -29.55 12.83
N ALA A 346 -1.44 -29.98 12.11
CA ALA A 346 -1.79 -29.45 10.80
C ALA A 346 -2.06 -27.94 10.81
N ASP A 347 -2.70 -27.41 11.85
CA ASP A 347 -2.98 -25.97 11.96
C ASP A 347 -1.73 -25.17 12.37
N ALA A 348 -0.88 -25.77 13.21
CA ALA A 348 0.32 -25.12 13.73
C ALA A 348 1.50 -25.10 12.73
N TYR A 349 1.62 -26.13 11.88
CA TYR A 349 2.77 -26.31 10.99
C TYR A 349 2.44 -26.71 9.54
N GLY A 350 1.18 -27.06 9.27
CA GLY A 350 0.71 -27.38 7.93
C GLY A 350 0.34 -26.12 7.14
N ASP A 351 0.60 -26.15 5.83
CA ASP A 351 0.04 -25.18 4.90
C ASP A 351 -1.23 -25.79 4.28
N VAL A 352 -2.37 -25.12 4.44
CA VAL A 352 -3.68 -25.63 4.00
C VAL A 352 -3.70 -26.00 2.52
N ARG A 353 -2.93 -25.29 1.68
CA ARG A 353 -2.87 -25.57 0.23
C ARG A 353 -1.99 -26.78 -0.06
N GLU A 354 -0.81 -26.88 0.55
CA GLU A 354 0.03 -28.08 0.40
C GLU A 354 -0.71 -29.33 0.88
N LEU A 355 -1.40 -29.26 2.04
CA LEU A 355 -2.18 -30.38 2.55
C LEU A 355 -3.27 -30.83 1.55
N ARG A 356 -3.94 -29.87 0.90
CA ARG A 356 -4.95 -30.16 -0.14
C ARG A 356 -4.32 -30.80 -1.38
N GLU A 357 -3.18 -30.29 -1.83
CA GLU A 357 -2.43 -30.87 -2.95
C GLU A 357 -2.05 -32.33 -2.65
N TRP A 358 -1.57 -32.61 -1.45
CA TRP A 358 -1.22 -33.97 -1.04
C TRP A 358 -2.45 -34.90 -1.04
N GLN A 359 -3.61 -34.41 -0.59
CA GLN A 359 -4.87 -35.15 -0.62
C GLN A 359 -5.35 -35.44 -2.05
N LEU A 360 -5.22 -34.46 -2.97
CA LEU A 360 -5.53 -34.67 -4.40
C LEU A 360 -4.59 -35.72 -5.04
N LEU A 361 -3.35 -35.81 -4.57
CA LEU A 361 -2.37 -36.80 -4.99
C LEU A 361 -2.53 -38.14 -4.26
N GLY A 362 -3.62 -38.31 -3.49
CA GLY A 362 -4.05 -39.58 -2.92
C GLY A 362 -3.58 -39.85 -1.48
N LEU A 363 -3.18 -38.82 -0.74
CA LEU A 363 -3.09 -38.90 0.73
C LEU A 363 -4.51 -38.96 1.33
N PRO A 364 -4.78 -39.85 2.30
CA PRO A 364 -6.03 -39.82 3.04
C PRO A 364 -6.28 -38.48 3.75
N SER A 365 -7.54 -38.09 3.85
CA SER A 365 -7.94 -36.82 4.47
C SER A 365 -8.10 -36.88 6.00
N ASP A 366 -7.74 -37.99 6.64
CA ASP A 366 -7.78 -38.10 8.09
C ASP A 366 -6.60 -37.36 8.77
N SER A 367 -6.79 -37.04 10.04
CA SER A 367 -5.81 -36.28 10.83
C SER A 367 -4.48 -37.01 11.00
N PHE A 368 -4.50 -38.34 11.13
CA PHE A 368 -3.30 -39.15 11.34
C PHE A 368 -2.42 -39.18 10.09
N SER A 369 -3.02 -39.41 8.92
CA SER A 369 -2.32 -39.35 7.63
C SER A 369 -1.79 -37.96 7.30
N THR A 370 -2.55 -36.91 7.64
CA THR A 370 -2.12 -35.51 7.50
C THR A 370 -0.89 -35.23 8.36
N ASP A 371 -0.90 -35.61 9.64
CA ASP A 371 0.23 -35.43 10.56
C ASP A 371 1.46 -36.22 10.09
N ASN A 372 1.25 -37.43 9.56
CA ASN A 372 2.32 -38.26 8.99
C ASN A 372 2.97 -37.59 7.78
N ALA A 373 2.17 -37.05 6.86
CA ALA A 373 2.68 -36.34 5.69
C ALA A 373 3.51 -35.11 6.09
N ILE A 374 3.07 -34.36 7.10
CA ILE A 374 3.85 -33.24 7.66
C ILE A 374 5.18 -33.75 8.23
N CYS A 375 5.17 -34.84 9.01
CA CYS A 375 6.37 -35.47 9.58
C CYS A 375 7.37 -35.90 8.50
N VAL A 376 6.90 -36.41 7.36
CA VAL A 376 7.72 -36.83 6.22
C VAL A 376 8.30 -35.63 5.49
N LEU A 377 7.45 -34.69 5.06
CA LEU A 377 7.84 -33.66 4.09
C LEU A 377 8.48 -32.42 4.72
N LYS A 378 8.16 -32.13 5.98
CA LYS A 378 8.62 -30.93 6.69
C LYS A 378 9.74 -31.23 7.70
N SER A 379 10.12 -32.50 7.91
CA SER A 379 11.29 -32.84 8.73
C SER A 379 12.57 -32.26 8.12
N LYS A 380 13.31 -31.49 8.92
CA LYS A 380 14.55 -30.82 8.50
C LYS A 380 15.82 -31.55 8.94
N LYS A 381 15.71 -32.48 9.89
CA LYS A 381 16.88 -33.09 10.55
C LYS A 381 17.25 -34.46 9.99
N ARG A 382 16.26 -35.26 9.59
CA ARG A 382 16.40 -36.67 9.24
C ARG A 382 15.41 -37.03 8.13
N TRP A 383 15.83 -37.91 7.23
CA TRP A 383 14.98 -38.52 6.20
C TRP A 383 13.94 -39.45 6.83
N ALA A 384 12.82 -39.64 6.15
CA ALA A 384 11.71 -40.42 6.70
C ALA A 384 11.81 -41.90 6.29
N LEU A 385 11.64 -42.78 7.29
CA LEU A 385 11.39 -44.21 7.10
C LEU A 385 9.91 -44.48 7.42
N MET A 386 9.14 -44.80 6.39
CA MET A 386 7.70 -44.98 6.46
C MET A 386 7.37 -46.47 6.66
N ILE A 387 6.70 -46.78 7.77
CA ILE A 387 6.11 -48.11 8.02
C ILE A 387 4.80 -48.16 7.25
N ASP A 388 4.79 -48.86 6.11
CA ASP A 388 3.71 -48.83 5.12
C ASP A 388 3.35 -50.24 4.63
N PRO A 389 2.81 -51.12 5.50
CA PRO A 389 2.45 -52.49 5.14
C PRO A 389 1.40 -52.57 4.02
N GLN A 390 0.48 -51.60 3.94
CA GLN A 390 -0.55 -51.55 2.89
C GLN A 390 -0.13 -50.79 1.63
N GLN A 391 1.10 -50.28 1.57
CA GLN A 391 1.65 -49.58 0.41
C GLN A 391 0.82 -48.34 0.00
N GLN A 392 0.27 -47.60 0.96
CA GLN A 392 -0.44 -46.36 0.69
C GLN A 392 0.51 -45.16 0.58
N ALA A 393 1.48 -45.05 1.49
CA ALA A 393 2.45 -43.96 1.50
C ALA A 393 3.33 -44.00 0.26
N ILE A 394 3.76 -45.20 -0.15
CA ILE A 394 4.59 -45.38 -1.34
C ILE A 394 3.89 -44.91 -2.63
N GLN A 395 2.61 -45.23 -2.80
CA GLN A 395 1.82 -44.80 -3.96
C GLN A 395 1.56 -43.29 -3.94
N TRP A 396 1.41 -42.71 -2.74
CA TRP A 396 1.31 -41.26 -2.58
C TRP A 396 2.63 -40.57 -2.95
N ILE A 397 3.79 -41.03 -2.47
CA ILE A 397 5.10 -40.46 -2.81
C ILE A 397 5.40 -40.57 -4.31
N LYS A 398 5.08 -41.72 -4.94
CA LYS A 398 5.22 -41.90 -6.39
C LYS A 398 4.41 -40.88 -7.19
N ARG A 399 3.20 -40.53 -6.75
CA ARG A 399 2.37 -39.49 -7.37
C ARG A 399 2.87 -38.08 -7.07
N LEU A 400 3.32 -37.84 -5.84
CA LEU A 400 3.85 -36.55 -5.40
C LEU A 400 5.11 -36.13 -6.17
N GLU A 401 6.05 -37.06 -6.33
CA GLU A 401 7.35 -36.81 -6.93
C GLU A 401 7.40 -37.16 -8.43
N ALA A 402 6.25 -37.46 -9.05
CA ALA A 402 6.15 -37.84 -10.47
C ALA A 402 6.70 -36.76 -11.41
N LEU A 403 6.44 -35.47 -11.10
CA LEU A 403 6.93 -34.33 -11.87
C LEU A 403 8.44 -34.10 -11.70
N TYR A 404 9.05 -34.67 -10.67
CA TYR A 404 10.46 -34.50 -10.32
C TYR A 404 11.33 -35.72 -10.68
N HIS A 405 10.77 -36.68 -11.44
CA HIS A 405 11.46 -37.91 -11.88
C HIS A 405 12.00 -38.74 -10.72
N LEU A 406 11.10 -39.16 -9.81
CA LEU A 406 11.41 -40.11 -8.74
C LEU A 406 12.01 -41.42 -9.28
N GLU A 407 13.18 -41.77 -8.77
CA GLU A 407 13.78 -43.09 -8.99
C GLU A 407 13.44 -44.01 -7.80
N THR A 408 13.17 -45.28 -8.09
CA THR A 408 12.81 -46.28 -7.09
C THR A 408 13.75 -47.47 -7.15
N VAL A 409 14.25 -47.92 -6.01
CA VAL A 409 15.15 -49.07 -5.89
C VAL A 409 14.83 -49.87 -4.64
N LYS A 410 15.03 -51.18 -4.65
CA LYS A 410 14.84 -52.01 -3.45
C LYS A 410 16.10 -52.02 -2.60
N SER A 411 15.93 -52.20 -1.29
CA SER A 411 17.07 -52.27 -0.35
C SER A 411 18.00 -53.46 -0.58
N ASP A 412 17.54 -54.52 -1.24
CA ASP A 412 18.29 -55.74 -1.53
C ASP A 412 18.88 -55.78 -2.96
N ASP A 413 18.66 -54.72 -3.75
CA ASP A 413 19.10 -54.66 -5.13
C ASP A 413 20.62 -54.39 -5.24
N ASN A 414 21.31 -55.17 -6.07
CA ASN A 414 22.75 -55.02 -6.31
C ASN A 414 23.11 -53.64 -6.91
N CYS A 415 22.16 -52.96 -7.56
CA CYS A 415 22.37 -51.63 -8.14
C CYS A 415 22.08 -50.47 -7.17
N LEU A 416 21.72 -50.73 -5.91
CA LEU A 416 21.34 -49.72 -4.92
C LEU A 416 22.29 -48.51 -4.88
N MET A 417 23.59 -48.75 -4.67
CA MET A 417 24.57 -47.67 -4.54
C MET A 417 24.81 -46.91 -5.84
N GLN A 418 24.63 -47.56 -7.00
CA GLN A 418 24.72 -46.89 -8.30
C GLN A 418 23.55 -45.91 -8.47
N VAL A 419 22.32 -46.35 -8.18
CA VAL A 419 21.12 -45.49 -8.28
C VAL A 419 21.20 -44.33 -7.28
N VAL A 420 21.73 -44.58 -6.08
CA VAL A 420 22.00 -43.54 -5.07
C VAL A 420 22.98 -42.49 -5.62
N GLU A 421 24.11 -42.91 -6.19
CA GLU A 421 25.10 -42.00 -6.81
C GLU A 421 24.45 -41.16 -7.92
N GLU A 422 23.70 -41.78 -8.83
CA GLU A 422 23.00 -41.12 -9.94
C GLU A 422 21.97 -40.08 -9.45
N CYS A 423 21.18 -40.41 -8.42
CA CYS A 423 20.20 -39.50 -7.85
C CYS A 423 20.87 -38.33 -7.11
N LEU A 424 21.97 -38.58 -6.41
CA LEU A 424 22.74 -37.55 -5.71
C LEU A 424 23.37 -36.57 -6.69
N VAL A 425 24.00 -37.04 -7.76
CA VAL A 425 24.57 -36.18 -8.82
C VAL A 425 23.46 -35.41 -9.54
N GLY A 426 22.36 -36.09 -9.87
CA GLY A 426 21.25 -35.52 -10.64
C GLY A 426 20.30 -34.64 -9.83
N GLY A 427 20.39 -34.65 -8.50
CA GLY A 427 19.44 -33.98 -7.62
C GLY A 427 18.01 -34.53 -7.73
N LYS A 428 17.86 -35.82 -8.10
CA LYS A 428 16.56 -36.48 -8.26
C LYS A 428 16.07 -37.03 -6.90
N PRO A 429 14.75 -37.08 -6.65
CA PRO A 429 14.22 -37.77 -5.48
C PRO A 429 14.43 -39.28 -5.63
N LEU A 430 14.76 -39.94 -4.52
CA LEU A 430 15.02 -41.38 -4.43
C LEU A 430 14.10 -42.02 -3.39
N LEU A 431 13.46 -43.13 -3.76
CA LEU A 431 12.66 -43.98 -2.89
C LEU A 431 13.31 -45.37 -2.79
N ILE A 432 13.74 -45.73 -1.58
CA ILE A 432 14.25 -47.06 -1.26
C ILE A 432 13.13 -47.91 -0.67
N GLU A 433 12.75 -48.97 -1.37
CA GLU A 433 11.67 -49.88 -1.01
C GLU A 433 12.17 -51.07 -0.18
N ASP A 434 11.27 -51.69 0.59
CA ASP A 434 11.48 -52.96 1.29
C ASP A 434 12.65 -52.95 2.28
N VAL A 435 12.83 -51.84 2.99
CA VAL A 435 13.80 -51.74 4.09
C VAL A 435 13.39 -52.70 5.21
N ILE A 436 14.33 -53.55 5.61
CA ILE A 436 14.18 -54.50 6.73
C ILE A 436 14.45 -53.80 8.08
N GLU A 437 14.74 -54.56 9.14
CA GLU A 437 14.98 -53.99 10.48
C GLU A 437 16.35 -53.30 10.63
N THR A 438 17.28 -53.53 9.70
CA THR A 438 18.63 -52.95 9.68
C THR A 438 18.84 -52.11 8.43
N LEU A 439 19.45 -50.94 8.58
CA LEU A 439 19.88 -50.09 7.47
C LEU A 439 21.26 -50.53 6.97
N ASP A 440 21.46 -50.51 5.65
CA ASP A 440 22.78 -50.78 5.06
C ASP A 440 23.79 -49.69 5.50
N PRO A 441 24.93 -50.05 6.13
CA PRO A 441 25.97 -49.10 6.50
C PRO A 441 26.52 -48.24 5.35
N SER A 442 26.43 -48.72 4.10
CA SER A 442 26.86 -47.97 2.91
C SER A 442 26.04 -46.69 2.69
N LEU A 443 24.81 -46.63 3.20
CA LEU A 443 23.92 -45.47 3.12
C LEU A 443 24.24 -44.39 4.16
N GLU A 444 25.11 -44.65 5.14
CA GLU A 444 25.43 -43.70 6.22
C GLU A 444 25.82 -42.30 5.72
N PRO A 445 26.66 -42.14 4.68
CA PRO A 445 27.02 -40.82 4.18
C PRO A 445 25.81 -40.06 3.61
N VAL A 446 24.84 -40.78 3.05
CA VAL A 446 23.61 -40.22 2.46
C VAL A 446 22.61 -39.84 3.56
N LEU A 447 22.47 -40.69 4.57
CA LEU A 447 21.61 -40.44 5.73
C LEU A 447 22.11 -39.25 6.57
N ALA A 448 23.42 -39.02 6.59
CA ALA A 448 24.02 -37.85 7.23
C ALA A 448 23.70 -36.52 6.52
N VAL A 449 23.31 -36.55 5.24
CA VAL A 449 22.83 -35.37 4.52
C VAL A 449 21.54 -34.89 5.15
N LYS A 450 21.49 -33.62 5.55
CA LYS A 450 20.29 -33.04 6.17
C LYS A 450 19.38 -32.46 5.09
N PRO A 451 18.06 -32.72 5.13
CA PRO A 451 17.08 -32.14 4.21
C PRO A 451 17.08 -30.60 4.16
N SER A 452 17.69 -29.92 5.14
CA SER A 452 17.64 -28.47 5.31
C SER A 452 19.01 -27.78 5.28
N GLN A 453 19.72 -27.84 4.16
CA GLN A 453 20.60 -26.74 3.75
C GLN A 453 19.87 -25.76 2.83
N ARG A 454 18.64 -25.36 3.21
CA ARG A 454 18.06 -24.10 2.72
C ARG A 454 18.67 -22.98 3.54
N SER A 455 19.83 -22.46 3.13
CA SER A 455 20.40 -21.27 3.81
C SER A 455 19.44 -20.11 3.62
N CYS A 456 18.76 -19.71 4.70
CA CYS A 456 17.98 -18.48 4.73
C CYS A 456 18.87 -17.23 4.79
N TYR A 457 20.19 -17.34 4.97
CA TYR A 457 21.13 -16.23 4.90
C TYR A 457 22.53 -16.77 4.61
N THR A 458 22.96 -16.83 3.34
CA THR A 458 24.36 -16.67 2.86
C THR A 458 24.47 -17.06 1.37
N ASN A 459 24.85 -16.10 0.53
CA ASN A 459 25.46 -16.23 -0.81
C ASN A 459 25.02 -17.38 -1.74
N LYS A 460 24.29 -16.99 -2.80
CA LYS A 460 23.76 -17.79 -3.92
C LYS A 460 24.79 -18.53 -4.79
N PHE A 461 26.04 -18.73 -4.35
CA PHE A 461 27.11 -19.26 -5.22
C PHE A 461 27.52 -20.71 -4.96
N PHE A 462 27.25 -21.34 -3.80
CA PHE A 462 27.60 -22.75 -3.56
C PHE A 462 26.65 -23.44 -2.56
N ASN A 463 25.52 -24.00 -3.04
CA ASN A 463 24.63 -24.90 -2.27
C ASN A 463 24.86 -26.39 -2.62
N LYS A 464 26.06 -26.76 -3.05
CA LYS A 464 26.42 -28.15 -3.32
C LYS A 464 27.10 -28.77 -2.09
N VAL A 465 26.54 -29.87 -1.59
CA VAL A 465 27.14 -30.65 -0.50
C VAL A 465 27.96 -31.78 -1.09
N GLN A 466 29.19 -31.95 -0.63
CA GLN A 466 30.01 -33.10 -1.00
C GLN A 466 29.66 -34.28 -0.10
N VAL A 467 29.21 -35.37 -0.72
CA VAL A 467 28.89 -36.64 -0.06
C VAL A 467 29.95 -37.65 -0.48
N LYS A 468 30.62 -38.27 0.50
CA LYS A 468 31.62 -39.31 0.25
C LYS A 468 30.93 -40.67 0.24
N LEU A 469 30.78 -41.27 -0.94
CA LEU A 469 30.27 -42.63 -1.13
C LEU A 469 31.46 -43.57 -1.32
N GLU A 470 31.73 -44.42 -0.32
CA GLU A 470 32.88 -45.33 -0.33
C GLU A 470 34.20 -44.60 -0.66
N ASP A 471 34.71 -44.78 -1.89
CA ASP A 471 35.95 -44.17 -2.40
C ASP A 471 35.73 -42.93 -3.29
N ARG A 472 34.47 -42.57 -3.60
CA ARG A 472 34.11 -41.46 -4.49
C ARG A 472 33.49 -40.29 -3.72
N ILE A 473 33.75 -39.08 -4.18
CA ILE A 473 33.13 -37.86 -3.65
C ILE A 473 32.18 -37.32 -4.72
N VAL A 474 30.92 -37.20 -4.34
CA VAL A 474 29.84 -36.74 -5.20
C VAL A 474 29.36 -35.38 -4.72
N GLU A 475 29.12 -34.45 -5.64
CA GLU A 475 28.45 -33.19 -5.32
C GLU A 475 26.94 -33.34 -5.48
N THR A 476 26.20 -33.05 -4.41
CA THR A 476 24.74 -33.16 -4.37
C THR A 476 24.07 -31.80 -4.30
N ASP A 477 23.03 -31.61 -5.12
CA ASP A 477 22.06 -30.52 -4.97
C ASP A 477 21.05 -30.89 -3.89
N VAL A 478 21.33 -30.43 -2.67
CA VAL A 478 20.49 -30.66 -1.48
C VAL A 478 19.17 -29.87 -1.49
N GLU A 479 18.97 -28.95 -2.44
CA GLU A 479 17.68 -28.28 -2.59
C GLU A 479 16.65 -29.15 -3.33
N ARG A 480 17.13 -30.01 -4.24
CA ARG A 480 16.30 -30.86 -5.09
C ARG A 480 16.28 -32.33 -4.65
N PHE A 481 17.42 -32.85 -4.20
CA PHE A 481 17.51 -34.24 -3.74
C PHE A 481 16.64 -34.49 -2.50
N ARG A 482 15.87 -35.58 -2.53
CA ARG A 482 15.10 -36.08 -1.40
C ARG A 482 15.23 -37.59 -1.29
N LEU A 483 15.36 -38.09 -0.06
CA LEU A 483 15.39 -39.53 0.21
C LEU A 483 14.14 -39.95 1.00
N TYR A 484 13.49 -40.99 0.51
CA TYR A 484 12.37 -41.69 1.14
C TYR A 484 12.74 -43.15 1.35
N LEU A 485 12.41 -43.70 2.52
CA LEU A 485 12.58 -45.12 2.82
C LEU A 485 11.22 -45.71 3.19
N THR A 486 10.90 -46.92 2.74
CA THR A 486 9.66 -47.62 3.10
C THR A 486 9.93 -49.05 3.59
N THR A 487 9.08 -49.54 4.48
CA THR A 487 9.06 -50.95 4.89
C THR A 487 7.65 -51.52 4.81
N LYS A 488 7.53 -52.77 4.36
CA LYS A 488 6.27 -53.53 4.33
C LYS A 488 5.97 -54.26 5.65
N LEU A 489 6.93 -54.28 6.59
CA LEU A 489 6.74 -54.91 7.89
C LEU A 489 5.73 -54.08 8.69
N ALA A 490 4.64 -54.69 9.15
CA ALA A 490 3.60 -53.97 9.90
C ALA A 490 4.07 -53.57 11.31
N ASN A 491 4.93 -54.38 11.93
CA ASN A 491 5.48 -54.13 13.26
C ASN A 491 6.98 -54.50 13.30
N PRO A 492 7.85 -53.69 12.66
CA PRO A 492 9.29 -53.96 12.61
C PRO A 492 9.96 -53.67 13.96
N LEU A 493 10.91 -54.51 14.38
CA LEU A 493 11.68 -54.29 15.59
C LEU A 493 12.96 -53.49 15.28
N PHE A 494 12.82 -52.17 15.14
CA PHE A 494 13.97 -51.30 14.91
C PHE A 494 14.84 -51.14 16.16
N MET A 495 16.16 -51.28 15.98
CA MET A 495 17.14 -50.96 17.01
C MET A 495 17.24 -49.43 17.22
N PRO A 496 17.67 -48.96 18.41
CA PRO A 496 17.79 -47.52 18.70
C PRO A 496 18.62 -46.73 17.67
N ASP A 497 19.60 -47.39 17.05
CA ASP A 497 20.45 -46.83 16.00
C ASP A 497 19.65 -46.34 14.78
N VAL A 498 18.61 -47.08 14.37
CA VAL A 498 17.72 -46.66 13.27
C VAL A 498 16.99 -45.38 13.64
N PHE A 499 16.42 -45.28 14.84
CA PHE A 499 15.72 -44.09 15.32
C PHE A 499 16.63 -42.87 15.48
N ILE A 500 17.95 -43.05 15.63
CA ILE A 500 18.90 -41.94 15.67
C ILE A 500 19.14 -41.40 14.25
N ARG A 501 19.27 -42.28 13.25
CA ARG A 501 19.62 -41.93 11.87
C ARG A 501 18.44 -41.40 11.06
N VAL A 502 17.28 -42.03 11.16
CA VAL A 502 16.08 -41.72 10.36
C VAL A 502 14.91 -41.29 11.24
N ASN A 503 13.95 -40.58 10.64
CA ASN A 503 12.68 -40.27 11.26
C ASN A 503 11.67 -41.38 10.92
N VAL A 504 11.39 -42.26 11.87
CA VAL A 504 10.43 -43.35 11.67
C VAL A 504 9.01 -42.81 11.77
N VAL A 505 8.20 -43.03 10.73
CA VAL A 505 6.81 -42.57 10.65
C VAL A 505 5.90 -43.75 10.34
N ASN A 506 4.90 -43.97 11.19
CA ASN A 506 3.91 -45.02 11.02
C ASN A 506 2.80 -44.59 10.07
N PHE A 507 2.79 -45.16 8.87
CA PHE A 507 1.78 -44.96 7.82
C PHE A 507 0.78 -46.13 7.72
N THR A 508 0.70 -46.98 8.74
CA THR A 508 -0.32 -48.03 8.79
C THR A 508 -1.71 -47.42 8.64
N VAL A 509 -2.52 -48.02 7.76
CA VAL A 509 -3.86 -47.54 7.43
C VAL A 509 -4.72 -47.49 8.69
N THR A 510 -5.32 -46.33 8.95
CA THR A 510 -6.25 -46.16 10.07
C THR A 510 -7.66 -46.52 9.65
N ARG A 511 -8.49 -46.84 10.65
CA ARG A 511 -9.90 -47.10 10.42
C ARG A 511 -10.62 -45.90 9.78
N ASP A 512 -10.44 -44.72 10.37
CA ASP A 512 -11.07 -43.49 9.89
C ASP A 512 -10.58 -43.11 8.48
N GLY A 513 -9.28 -43.27 8.20
CA GLY A 513 -8.70 -43.00 6.88
C GLY A 513 -9.25 -43.93 5.79
N LEU A 514 -9.39 -45.22 6.09
CA LEU A 514 -9.98 -46.18 5.16
C LEU A 514 -11.49 -45.97 4.99
N GLU A 515 -12.23 -45.68 6.06
CA GLU A 515 -13.66 -45.35 5.98
C GLU A 515 -13.90 -44.17 5.03
N GLU A 516 -13.08 -43.12 5.13
CA GLU A 516 -13.20 -41.94 4.26
C GLU A 516 -12.82 -42.23 2.80
N GLN A 517 -11.81 -43.08 2.57
CA GLN A 517 -11.44 -43.55 1.23
C GLN A 517 -12.58 -44.37 0.60
N LEU A 518 -13.08 -45.38 1.32
CA LEU A 518 -14.15 -46.25 0.84
C LEU A 518 -15.47 -45.49 0.66
N LEU A 519 -15.74 -44.48 1.48
CA LEU A 519 -16.90 -43.62 1.30
C LEU A 519 -16.82 -42.85 -0.02
N SER A 520 -15.64 -42.35 -0.36
CA SER A 520 -15.41 -41.68 -1.64
C SER A 520 -15.65 -42.64 -2.81
N ASP A 521 -15.20 -43.91 -2.69
CA ASP A 521 -15.46 -44.96 -3.68
C ASP A 521 -16.95 -45.31 -3.84
N VAL A 522 -17.70 -45.38 -2.74
CA VAL A 522 -19.15 -45.65 -2.75
C VAL A 522 -19.89 -44.51 -3.42
N VAL A 523 -19.59 -43.27 -3.03
CA VAL A 523 -20.29 -42.08 -3.53
C VAL A 523 -19.97 -41.85 -5.01
N LEU A 524 -18.72 -42.09 -5.43
CA LEU A 524 -18.34 -42.01 -6.85
C LEU A 524 -19.19 -42.94 -7.74
N ARG A 525 -19.55 -44.13 -7.25
CA ARG A 525 -20.35 -45.12 -7.98
C ARG A 525 -21.85 -44.87 -7.89
N GLU A 526 -22.36 -44.53 -6.71
CA GLU A 526 -23.80 -44.32 -6.50
C GLU A 526 -24.26 -42.93 -6.98
N ARG A 527 -23.45 -41.90 -6.78
CA ARG A 527 -23.75 -40.49 -7.10
C ARG A 527 -22.49 -39.72 -7.52
N MET A 528 -21.96 -40.05 -8.69
CA MET A 528 -20.80 -39.39 -9.29
C MET A 528 -20.87 -37.86 -9.25
N GLU A 529 -22.05 -37.28 -9.56
CA GLU A 529 -22.27 -35.82 -9.55
C GLU A 529 -21.96 -35.17 -8.18
N VAL A 530 -22.18 -35.88 -7.06
CA VAL A 530 -21.92 -35.36 -5.71
C VAL A 530 -20.42 -35.29 -5.46
N GLU A 531 -19.66 -36.30 -5.91
CA GLU A 531 -18.20 -36.35 -5.72
C GLU A 531 -17.50 -35.35 -6.66
N GLU A 532 -17.92 -35.24 -7.92
CA GLU A 532 -17.42 -34.21 -8.85
C GLU A 532 -17.72 -32.79 -8.35
N ARG A 533 -18.92 -32.57 -7.80
CA ARG A 533 -19.30 -31.29 -7.19
C ARG A 533 -18.44 -31.02 -5.95
N LYS A 534 -18.13 -32.01 -5.12
CA LYS A 534 -17.19 -31.87 -3.98
C LYS A 534 -15.83 -31.37 -4.47
N HIS A 535 -15.22 -32.04 -5.45
CA HIS A 535 -13.90 -31.65 -5.97
C HIS A 535 -13.90 -30.24 -6.57
N THR A 536 -14.91 -29.93 -7.39
CA THR A 536 -15.04 -28.61 -8.04
C THR A 536 -15.24 -27.49 -7.02
N LEU A 537 -16.09 -27.73 -6.02
CA LEU A 537 -16.40 -26.77 -4.97
C LEU A 537 -15.18 -26.52 -4.08
N LEU A 538 -14.47 -27.57 -3.67
CA LEU A 538 -13.23 -27.43 -2.89
C LEU A 538 -12.15 -26.64 -3.65
N ALA A 539 -11.99 -26.90 -4.95
CA ALA A 539 -11.07 -26.12 -5.78
C ALA A 539 -11.50 -24.65 -5.94
N SER A 540 -12.81 -24.38 -6.00
CA SER A 540 -13.34 -23.01 -6.03
C SER A 540 -13.13 -22.28 -4.70
N ILE A 541 -13.44 -22.92 -3.58
CA ILE A 541 -13.21 -22.38 -2.22
C ILE A 541 -11.73 -22.03 -2.04
N ALA A 542 -10.82 -22.90 -2.49
CA ALA A 542 -9.39 -22.65 -2.42
C ALA A 542 -8.97 -21.41 -3.22
N ARG A 543 -9.45 -21.30 -4.48
CA ARG A 543 -9.19 -20.12 -5.32
C ARG A 543 -9.75 -18.84 -4.72
N ASP A 544 -10.95 -18.89 -4.14
CA ASP A 544 -11.59 -17.71 -3.54
C ASP A 544 -10.89 -17.26 -2.26
N GLN A 545 -10.47 -18.21 -1.41
CA GLN A 545 -9.63 -17.93 -0.23
C GLN A 545 -8.31 -17.27 -0.64
N GLN A 546 -7.64 -17.79 -1.67
CA GLN A 546 -6.42 -17.19 -2.19
C GLN A 546 -6.67 -15.80 -2.76
N GLN A 547 -7.72 -15.63 -3.56
CA GLN A 547 -8.05 -14.34 -4.16
C GLN A 547 -8.34 -13.28 -3.08
N LEU A 548 -9.00 -13.64 -1.98
CA LEU A 548 -9.19 -12.74 -0.84
C LEU A 548 -7.86 -12.36 -0.17
N GLN A 549 -6.96 -13.32 0.02
CA GLN A 549 -5.63 -13.06 0.58
C GLN A 549 -4.79 -12.16 -0.34
N ASP A 550 -4.82 -12.39 -1.65
CA ASP A 550 -4.10 -11.60 -2.64
C ASP A 550 -4.65 -10.16 -2.70
N ILE A 551 -5.97 -10.00 -2.66
CA ILE A 551 -6.62 -8.68 -2.58
C ILE A 551 -6.22 -7.97 -1.27
N GLU A 552 -6.18 -8.68 -0.15
CA GLU A 552 -5.75 -8.11 1.13
C GLU A 552 -4.29 -7.64 1.09
N ILE A 553 -3.38 -8.48 0.58
CA ILE A 553 -1.96 -8.12 0.41
C ILE A 553 -1.84 -6.92 -0.51
N LYS A 554 -2.60 -6.88 -1.60
CA LYS A 554 -2.63 -5.73 -2.52
C LYS A 554 -3.08 -4.45 -1.81
N ILE A 555 -4.17 -4.48 -1.04
CA ILE A 555 -4.67 -3.33 -0.26
C ILE A 555 -3.58 -2.87 0.74
N LEU A 556 -2.94 -3.81 1.44
CA LEU A 556 -1.90 -3.51 2.41
C LEU A 556 -0.66 -2.87 1.77
N ASN A 557 -0.21 -3.39 0.62
CA ASN A 557 0.91 -2.83 -0.13
C ASN A 557 0.58 -1.42 -0.64
N LEU A 558 -0.60 -1.23 -1.22
CA LEU A 558 -1.08 0.08 -1.67
C LEU A 558 -1.08 1.12 -0.53
N LEU A 559 -1.55 0.74 0.67
CA LEU A 559 -1.52 1.62 1.84
C LEU A 559 -0.12 1.84 2.42
N SER A 560 0.76 0.85 2.31
CA SER A 560 2.14 0.92 2.82
C SER A 560 3.06 1.75 1.91
N ASP A 561 2.88 1.65 0.59
CA ASP A 561 3.69 2.34 -0.42
C ASP A 561 3.27 3.81 -0.60
N ALA A 562 2.08 4.18 -0.14
CA ALA A 562 1.59 5.54 -0.20
C ALA A 562 2.46 6.50 0.64
N LYS A 563 3.16 7.42 -0.05
CA LYS A 563 4.00 8.46 0.55
C LYS A 563 3.26 9.79 0.55
N GLY A 564 3.38 10.53 1.65
CA GLY A 564 2.69 11.82 1.81
C GLY A 564 1.24 11.64 2.27
N ASN A 565 0.38 12.59 1.89
CA ASN A 565 -1.03 12.57 2.25
C ASN A 565 -1.81 11.64 1.31
N ILE A 566 -2.30 10.51 1.83
CA ILE A 566 -3.03 9.51 1.03
C ILE A 566 -4.34 10.05 0.44
N LEU A 567 -4.86 11.16 0.98
CA LEU A 567 -6.10 11.78 0.52
C LEU A 567 -5.95 12.50 -0.82
N ASP A 568 -4.71 12.80 -1.21
CA ASP A 568 -4.39 13.50 -2.46
C ASP A 568 -4.15 12.51 -3.62
N ASP A 569 -4.00 11.21 -3.34
CA ASP A 569 -3.79 10.15 -4.33
C ASP A 569 -5.13 9.55 -4.80
N ILE A 570 -5.65 10.07 -5.90
CA ILE A 570 -6.94 9.65 -6.47
C ILE A 570 -6.85 8.21 -7.03
N GLU A 571 -5.72 7.83 -7.61
CA GLU A 571 -5.53 6.50 -8.20
C GLU A 571 -5.54 5.42 -7.11
N LEU A 572 -4.87 5.69 -5.99
CA LEU A 572 -4.90 4.84 -4.81
C LEU A 572 -6.33 4.63 -4.30
N ILE A 573 -7.12 5.70 -4.15
CA ILE A 573 -8.50 5.62 -3.65
C ILE A 573 -9.37 4.77 -4.59
N GLN A 574 -9.28 4.98 -5.91
CA GLN A 574 -10.03 4.19 -6.89
C GLN A 574 -9.61 2.71 -6.91
N ALA A 575 -8.31 2.44 -6.79
CA ALA A 575 -7.79 1.08 -6.71
C ALA A 575 -8.25 0.35 -5.43
N LEU A 576 -8.31 1.06 -4.30
CA LEU A 576 -8.83 0.55 -3.03
C LEU A 576 -10.32 0.25 -3.10
N GLU A 577 -11.12 1.16 -3.67
CA GLU A 577 -12.57 0.98 -3.88
C GLU A 577 -12.85 -0.25 -4.76
N THR A 578 -12.14 -0.39 -5.87
CA THR A 578 -12.28 -1.54 -6.78
C THR A 578 -11.87 -2.85 -6.09
N SER A 579 -10.78 -2.83 -5.33
CA SER A 579 -10.29 -4.00 -4.60
C SER A 579 -11.26 -4.42 -3.48
N LYS A 580 -11.84 -3.46 -2.76
CA LYS A 580 -12.87 -3.68 -1.74
C LYS A 580 -14.12 -4.30 -2.35
N GLN A 581 -14.65 -3.74 -3.44
CA GLN A 581 -15.85 -4.27 -4.08
C GLN A 581 -15.63 -5.71 -4.55
N THR A 582 -14.45 -6.00 -5.10
CA THR A 582 -14.07 -7.37 -5.50
C THR A 582 -14.00 -8.30 -4.28
N SER A 583 -13.45 -7.83 -3.15
CA SER A 583 -13.39 -8.59 -1.90
C SER A 583 -14.76 -8.95 -1.37
N ILE A 584 -15.75 -8.04 -1.42
CA ILE A 584 -17.12 -8.31 -0.96
C ILE A 584 -17.75 -9.41 -1.81
N VAL A 585 -17.63 -9.32 -3.13
CA VAL A 585 -18.20 -10.32 -4.06
C VAL A 585 -17.58 -11.69 -3.84
N VAL A 586 -16.25 -11.76 -3.67
CA VAL A 586 -15.55 -13.03 -3.43
C VAL A 586 -15.91 -13.59 -2.05
N ALA A 587 -16.02 -12.75 -1.02
CA ALA A 587 -16.43 -13.19 0.32
C ALA A 587 -17.86 -13.74 0.36
N GLN A 588 -18.79 -13.11 -0.37
CA GLN A 588 -20.15 -13.63 -0.51
C GLN A 588 -20.15 -14.99 -1.24
N ARG A 589 -19.45 -15.10 -2.37
CA ARG A 589 -19.31 -16.36 -3.11
C ARG A 589 -18.67 -17.47 -2.27
N LEU A 590 -17.69 -17.12 -1.45
CA LEU A 590 -17.05 -18.06 -0.52
C LEU A 590 -18.07 -18.57 0.51
N THR A 591 -18.89 -17.69 1.08
CA THR A 591 -19.92 -18.05 2.06
C THR A 591 -20.98 -18.99 1.43
N GLU A 592 -21.42 -18.69 0.21
CA GLU A 592 -22.36 -19.54 -0.55
C GLU A 592 -21.75 -20.91 -0.89
N SER A 593 -20.47 -20.92 -1.27
CA SER A 593 -19.72 -22.15 -1.55
C SER A 593 -19.53 -23.00 -0.29
N GLU A 594 -19.27 -22.39 0.87
CA GLU A 594 -19.16 -23.11 2.15
C GLU A 594 -20.50 -23.69 2.61
N ALA A 595 -21.61 -22.99 2.41
CA ALA A 595 -22.95 -23.54 2.66
C ALA A 595 -23.22 -24.75 1.75
N THR A 596 -22.96 -24.62 0.45
CA THR A 596 -23.09 -25.72 -0.51
C THR A 596 -22.19 -26.91 -0.15
N LYS A 597 -21.00 -26.66 0.41
CA LYS A 597 -20.08 -27.72 0.89
C LYS A 597 -20.75 -28.59 1.93
N LEU A 598 -21.44 -27.96 2.90
CA LEU A 598 -22.12 -28.69 3.97
C LEU A 598 -23.26 -29.55 3.42
N GLU A 599 -24.04 -29.04 2.47
CA GLU A 599 -25.09 -29.81 1.79
C GLU A 599 -24.51 -31.03 1.05
N VAL A 600 -23.39 -30.86 0.34
CA VAL A 600 -22.71 -31.96 -0.35
C VAL A 600 -22.19 -33.00 0.65
N LEU A 601 -21.62 -32.58 1.77
CA LEU A 601 -21.16 -33.48 2.83
C LEU A 601 -22.32 -34.22 3.50
N GLU A 602 -23.48 -33.59 3.68
CA GLU A 602 -24.67 -34.22 4.23
C GLU A 602 -25.17 -35.34 3.31
N ILE A 603 -25.24 -35.10 2.00
CA ILE A 603 -25.61 -36.13 1.01
C ILE A 603 -24.59 -37.27 1.01
N ARG A 604 -23.29 -36.94 1.08
CA ARG A 604 -22.19 -37.92 1.13
C ARG A 604 -22.32 -38.82 2.37
N ASN A 605 -22.61 -38.23 3.52
CA ASN A 605 -22.73 -38.94 4.80
C ASN A 605 -23.88 -39.97 4.83
N GLN A 606 -24.87 -39.86 3.96
CA GLN A 606 -25.92 -40.87 3.84
C GLN A 606 -25.36 -42.26 3.47
N TYR A 607 -24.23 -42.32 2.75
CA TYR A 607 -23.57 -43.55 2.35
C TYR A 607 -22.50 -44.05 3.33
N HIS A 608 -22.19 -43.26 4.38
CA HIS A 608 -21.14 -43.54 5.35
C HIS A 608 -21.23 -44.95 5.96
N SER A 609 -22.44 -45.43 6.23
CA SER A 609 -22.65 -46.76 6.82
C SER A 609 -22.13 -47.93 5.97
N VAL A 610 -22.08 -47.78 4.64
CA VAL A 610 -21.51 -48.79 3.73
C VAL A 610 -19.98 -48.78 3.81
N ALA A 611 -19.38 -47.60 3.89
CA ALA A 611 -17.93 -47.45 4.03
C ALA A 611 -17.43 -48.00 5.39
N VAL A 612 -18.16 -47.72 6.47
CA VAL A 612 -17.92 -48.31 7.80
C VAL A 612 -17.93 -49.84 7.73
N ARG A 613 -18.92 -50.42 7.04
CA ARG A 613 -18.99 -51.88 6.84
C ARG A 613 -17.77 -52.39 6.07
N GLY A 614 -17.37 -51.71 5.00
CA GLY A 614 -16.17 -52.02 4.23
C GLY A 614 -14.89 -52.01 5.07
N ALA A 615 -14.68 -50.95 5.85
CA ALA A 615 -13.50 -50.84 6.71
C ALA A 615 -13.44 -51.98 7.74
N ILE A 616 -14.57 -52.31 8.39
CA ILE A 616 -14.64 -53.45 9.31
C ILE A 616 -14.20 -54.74 8.60
N LEU A 617 -14.69 -55.00 7.39
CA LEU A 617 -14.33 -56.20 6.62
C LEU A 617 -12.85 -56.23 6.28
N PHE A 618 -12.27 -55.10 5.86
CA PHE A 618 -10.84 -55.01 5.56
C PHE A 618 -9.99 -55.34 6.78
N PHE A 619 -10.25 -54.72 7.94
CA PHE A 619 -9.45 -54.98 9.13
C PHE A 619 -9.60 -56.42 9.63
N VAL A 620 -10.78 -57.03 9.50
CA VAL A 620 -10.94 -58.46 9.79
C VAL A 620 -10.10 -59.33 8.85
N ILE A 621 -9.99 -58.96 7.58
CA ILE A 621 -9.14 -59.66 6.61
C ILE A 621 -7.66 -59.45 6.91
N ALA A 622 -7.26 -58.24 7.28
CA ALA A 622 -5.89 -57.92 7.66
C ALA A 622 -5.45 -58.69 8.91
N ASP A 623 -6.35 -58.88 9.88
CA ASP A 623 -6.12 -59.65 11.10
C ASP A 623 -5.97 -61.17 10.83
N LEU A 624 -6.34 -61.69 9.64
CA LEU A 624 -6.22 -63.12 9.34
C LEU A 624 -4.78 -63.64 9.33
N VAL A 625 -3.80 -62.75 9.12
CA VAL A 625 -2.37 -63.08 9.20
C VAL A 625 -1.98 -63.59 10.59
N GLU A 626 -2.70 -63.19 11.64
CA GLU A 626 -2.49 -63.69 13.00
C GLU A 626 -2.94 -65.16 13.17
N VAL A 627 -3.85 -65.63 12.31
CA VAL A 627 -4.32 -67.03 12.30
C VAL A 627 -3.34 -67.89 11.51
N ASP A 628 -2.98 -67.47 10.31
CA ASP A 628 -2.01 -68.15 9.46
C ASP A 628 -1.25 -67.12 8.62
N PRO A 629 0.10 -67.12 8.63
CA PRO A 629 0.91 -66.19 7.84
C PRO A 629 0.63 -66.21 6.34
N MET A 630 0.00 -67.26 5.81
CA MET A 630 -0.41 -67.38 4.40
C MET A 630 -1.59 -66.47 4.03
N TYR A 631 -2.36 -65.97 5.01
CA TYR A 631 -3.56 -65.16 4.77
C TYR A 631 -3.26 -63.67 4.63
N GLN A 632 -2.38 -63.34 3.69
CA GLN A 632 -2.00 -61.97 3.38
C GLN A 632 -2.77 -61.45 2.16
N TYR A 633 -3.46 -60.32 2.35
CA TYR A 633 -4.21 -59.66 1.30
C TYR A 633 -3.82 -58.19 1.24
N SER A 634 -3.56 -57.67 0.03
CA SER A 634 -3.26 -56.26 -0.15
C SER A 634 -4.52 -55.40 -0.07
N LEU A 635 -4.35 -54.14 0.34
CA LEU A 635 -5.44 -53.16 0.32
C LEU A 635 -5.95 -52.92 -1.11
N GLU A 636 -5.08 -52.97 -2.11
CA GLU A 636 -5.45 -52.85 -3.53
C GLU A 636 -6.39 -53.98 -3.97
N TYR A 637 -6.07 -55.23 -3.63
CA TYR A 637 -6.94 -56.38 -3.92
C TYR A 637 -8.30 -56.22 -3.23
N PHE A 638 -8.32 -55.86 -1.95
CA PHE A 638 -9.55 -55.60 -1.21
C PHE A 638 -10.38 -54.49 -1.87
N THR A 639 -9.75 -53.38 -2.25
CA THR A 639 -10.43 -52.22 -2.85
C THR A 639 -11.03 -52.60 -4.20
N ARG A 640 -10.33 -53.39 -5.02
CA ARG A 640 -10.85 -53.94 -6.28
C ARG A 640 -12.11 -54.78 -6.03
N LEU A 641 -12.05 -55.69 -5.08
CA LEU A 641 -13.17 -56.58 -4.72
C LEU A 641 -14.36 -55.80 -4.14
N PHE A 642 -14.10 -54.84 -3.26
CA PHE A 642 -15.10 -53.93 -2.71
C PHE A 642 -15.83 -53.20 -3.83
N ASN A 643 -15.08 -52.62 -4.76
CA ASN A 643 -15.61 -51.88 -5.89
C ASN A 643 -16.41 -52.75 -6.87
N LEU A 644 -15.99 -53.99 -7.11
CA LEU A 644 -16.77 -54.97 -7.87
C LEU A 644 -18.11 -55.25 -7.17
N SER A 645 -18.09 -55.45 -5.85
CA SER A 645 -19.29 -55.75 -5.08
C SER A 645 -20.32 -54.61 -5.09
N LEU A 646 -19.88 -53.35 -5.17
CA LEU A 646 -20.78 -52.19 -5.31
C LEU A 646 -21.51 -52.19 -6.66
N ASN A 647 -20.81 -52.56 -7.74
CA ASN A 647 -21.37 -52.57 -9.09
C ASN A 647 -22.38 -53.70 -9.29
N GLU A 648 -22.13 -54.87 -8.72
CA GLU A 648 -22.99 -56.05 -8.89
C GLU A 648 -24.18 -56.07 -7.91
N ALA A 649 -24.13 -55.29 -6.83
CA ALA A 649 -25.18 -55.26 -5.83
C ALA A 649 -26.54 -54.88 -6.45
N PRO A 650 -27.64 -55.58 -6.12
CA PRO A 650 -28.96 -55.28 -6.69
C PRO A 650 -29.44 -53.86 -6.37
N ALA A 651 -29.83 -53.12 -7.42
CA ALA A 651 -30.38 -51.77 -7.30
C ALA A 651 -31.73 -51.78 -6.56
N LYS A 652 -31.95 -50.78 -5.69
CA LYS A 652 -33.19 -50.59 -4.92
C LYS A 652 -33.62 -49.12 -5.02
N ARG A 653 -34.93 -48.87 -4.95
CA ARG A 653 -35.50 -47.51 -5.10
C ARG A 653 -35.32 -46.64 -3.87
N ASN A 654 -35.50 -47.24 -2.68
CA ASN A 654 -35.34 -46.55 -1.41
C ASN A 654 -33.88 -46.56 -0.99
N LEU A 655 -33.36 -45.42 -0.52
CA LEU A 655 -31.97 -45.31 -0.09
C LEU A 655 -31.64 -46.28 1.05
N SER A 656 -32.48 -46.37 2.09
CA SER A 656 -32.25 -47.30 3.20
C SER A 656 -32.13 -48.75 2.72
N GLU A 657 -33.05 -49.19 1.86
CA GLU A 657 -33.01 -50.55 1.28
C GLU A 657 -31.80 -50.76 0.37
N ARG A 658 -31.38 -49.73 -0.37
CA ARG A 658 -30.16 -49.76 -1.19
C ARG A 658 -28.92 -49.93 -0.31
N LEU A 659 -28.80 -49.16 0.77
CA LEU A 659 -27.69 -49.25 1.71
C LEU A 659 -27.62 -50.64 2.37
N ASP A 660 -28.76 -51.21 2.76
CA ASP A 660 -28.82 -52.57 3.32
C ASP A 660 -28.46 -53.64 2.28
N SER A 661 -28.92 -53.48 1.03
CA SER A 661 -28.55 -54.34 -0.10
C SER A 661 -27.04 -54.32 -0.35
N LEU A 662 -26.44 -53.12 -0.40
CA LEU A 662 -24.99 -52.93 -0.55
C LEU A 662 -24.22 -53.60 0.59
N LYS A 663 -24.58 -53.30 1.85
CA LYS A 663 -23.95 -53.90 3.03
C LYS A 663 -24.03 -55.43 3.03
N ARG A 664 -25.16 -56.00 2.62
CA ARG A 664 -25.33 -57.45 2.57
C ARG A 664 -24.51 -58.06 1.44
N TYR A 665 -24.69 -57.56 0.21
CA TYR A 665 -24.03 -58.12 -0.97
C TYR A 665 -22.50 -58.04 -0.84
N MET A 666 -21.96 -56.90 -0.40
CA MET A 666 -20.52 -56.75 -0.19
C MET A 666 -19.99 -57.75 0.84
N THR A 667 -20.72 -57.97 1.95
CA THR A 667 -20.28 -58.88 3.02
C THR A 667 -20.23 -60.31 2.50
N VAL A 668 -21.21 -60.72 1.69
CA VAL A 668 -21.25 -62.05 1.07
C VAL A 668 -20.16 -62.21 0.00
N ALA A 669 -20.02 -61.24 -0.90
CA ALA A 669 -19.04 -61.28 -1.98
C ALA A 669 -17.61 -61.33 -1.45
N ILE A 670 -17.29 -60.50 -0.45
CA ILE A 670 -15.99 -60.51 0.22
C ILE A 670 -15.77 -61.82 0.96
N TYR A 671 -16.76 -62.28 1.75
CA TYR A 671 -16.65 -63.54 2.48
C TYR A 671 -16.36 -64.73 1.55
N ARG A 672 -17.11 -64.86 0.45
CA ARG A 672 -16.95 -65.96 -0.51
C ARG A 672 -15.57 -65.94 -1.17
N ASN A 673 -15.11 -64.79 -1.62
CA ASN A 673 -13.82 -64.66 -2.30
C ASN A 673 -12.66 -64.96 -1.36
N ILE A 674 -12.67 -64.43 -0.14
CA ILE A 674 -11.62 -64.73 0.85
C ILE A 674 -11.66 -66.22 1.24
N CYS A 675 -12.85 -66.80 1.41
CA CYS A 675 -13.01 -68.24 1.72
C CYS A 675 -12.48 -69.19 0.64
N ARG A 676 -12.18 -68.72 -0.59
CA ARG A 676 -11.50 -69.55 -1.62
C ARG A 676 -10.05 -69.86 -1.21
N GLY A 677 -9.38 -68.92 -0.52
CA GLY A 677 -8.00 -69.08 -0.04
C GLY A 677 -7.88 -69.64 1.39
N LEU A 678 -8.97 -69.76 2.14
CA LEU A 678 -8.96 -70.23 3.53
C LEU A 678 -9.11 -71.75 3.66
N PHE A 679 -8.43 -72.34 4.64
CA PHE A 679 -8.65 -73.72 5.03
C PHE A 679 -10.08 -73.93 5.58
N LYS A 680 -10.64 -75.13 5.38
CA LYS A 680 -12.02 -75.46 5.81
C LYS A 680 -12.26 -75.20 7.30
N SER A 681 -11.24 -75.38 8.15
CA SER A 681 -11.28 -75.06 9.59
C SER A 681 -11.50 -73.58 9.88
N HIS A 682 -10.92 -72.69 9.08
CA HIS A 682 -10.88 -71.25 9.35
C HIS A 682 -12.08 -70.49 8.75
N LYS A 683 -12.82 -71.07 7.79
CA LYS A 683 -13.98 -70.42 7.17
C LYS A 683 -15.07 -70.03 8.19
N LYS A 684 -15.39 -70.94 9.12
CA LYS A 684 -16.40 -70.69 10.18
C LYS A 684 -15.91 -69.64 11.19
N LEU A 685 -14.62 -69.69 11.55
CA LEU A 685 -13.99 -68.69 12.41
C LEU A 685 -14.08 -67.30 11.77
N PHE A 686 -13.77 -67.20 10.48
CA PHE A 686 -13.85 -65.95 9.73
C PHE A 686 -15.27 -65.38 9.71
N ALA A 687 -16.29 -66.19 9.40
CA ALA A 687 -17.69 -65.78 9.47
C ALA A 687 -18.09 -65.27 10.86
N PHE A 688 -17.63 -65.95 11.92
CA PHE A 688 -17.88 -65.55 13.30
C PHE A 688 -17.23 -64.21 13.65
N VAL A 689 -15.95 -64.02 13.30
CA VAL A 689 -15.23 -62.76 13.58
C VAL A 689 -15.88 -61.59 12.85
N ILE A 690 -16.28 -61.75 11.59
CA ILE A 690 -17.04 -60.74 10.84
C ILE A 690 -18.31 -60.35 11.63
N CYS A 691 -19.11 -61.34 12.03
CA CYS A 691 -20.36 -61.12 12.77
C CYS A 691 -20.11 -60.33 14.07
N VAL A 692 -19.14 -60.77 14.86
CA VAL A 692 -18.79 -60.14 16.14
C VAL A 692 -18.33 -58.69 15.95
N ARG A 693 -17.43 -58.42 14.99
CA ARG A 693 -16.96 -57.04 14.74
C ARG A 693 -18.07 -56.12 14.27
N ILE A 694 -19.01 -56.62 13.47
CA ILE A 694 -20.20 -55.87 13.06
C ILE A 694 -21.08 -55.52 14.27
N LEU A 695 -21.34 -56.48 15.16
CA LEU A 695 -22.17 -56.27 16.36
C LEU A 695 -21.52 -55.32 17.36
N ILE A 696 -20.19 -55.38 17.51
CA ILE A 696 -19.45 -54.40 18.32
C ILE A 696 -19.66 -53.00 17.77
N ASN A 697 -19.55 -52.83 16.45
CA ASN A 697 -19.70 -51.53 15.83
C ASN A 697 -21.12 -50.99 15.95
N ALA A 698 -22.13 -51.86 15.90
CA ALA A 698 -23.53 -51.50 16.12
C ALA A 698 -23.82 -51.12 17.59
N GLY A 699 -22.92 -51.45 18.52
CA GLY A 699 -23.12 -51.26 19.96
C GLY A 699 -23.92 -52.39 20.63
N ASP A 700 -24.35 -53.38 19.86
CA ASP A 700 -25.12 -54.53 20.34
C ASP A 700 -24.27 -55.48 21.21
N LEU A 701 -22.94 -55.45 21.02
CA LEU A 701 -21.98 -56.22 21.81
C LEU A 701 -20.88 -55.31 22.39
N ASN A 702 -20.66 -55.41 23.70
CA ASN A 702 -19.55 -54.69 24.35
C ASN A 702 -18.22 -55.42 24.07
N PRO A 703 -17.15 -54.72 23.64
CA PRO A 703 -15.81 -55.32 23.49
C PRO A 703 -15.31 -56.10 24.71
N LEU A 704 -15.73 -55.71 25.93
CA LEU A 704 -15.40 -56.41 27.16
C LEU A 704 -16.01 -57.82 27.25
N HIS A 705 -17.15 -58.05 26.61
CA HIS A 705 -17.78 -59.38 26.58
C HIS A 705 -16.96 -60.38 25.75
N ILE A 706 -16.13 -59.91 24.81
CA ILE A 706 -15.29 -60.79 23.99
C ILE A 706 -14.09 -61.32 24.76
N ARG A 707 -13.57 -60.54 25.73
CA ARG A 707 -12.50 -60.99 26.63
C ARG A 707 -12.92 -62.17 27.51
N LEU A 708 -14.22 -62.47 27.61
CA LEU A 708 -14.75 -63.63 28.31
C LEU A 708 -14.63 -64.93 27.50
N PHE A 709 -14.32 -64.87 26.19
CA PHE A 709 -14.02 -66.07 25.39
C PHE A 709 -12.62 -66.64 25.66
N ASP A 710 -11.73 -65.84 26.25
CA ASP A 710 -10.38 -66.28 26.59
C ASP A 710 -10.42 -67.10 27.90
N GLN A 711 -10.40 -68.43 27.76
CA GLN A 711 -10.45 -69.37 28.89
C GLN A 711 -9.23 -69.23 29.83
N SER A 712 -8.18 -68.49 29.46
CA SER A 712 -7.03 -68.21 30.33
C SER A 712 -7.31 -67.16 31.42
N VAL A 713 -8.42 -66.41 31.33
CA VAL A 713 -8.82 -65.39 32.32
C VAL A 713 -9.58 -66.00 33.52
N VAL A 714 -9.78 -67.31 33.55
CA VAL A 714 -10.34 -68.02 34.71
C VAL A 714 -9.26 -68.22 35.77
N ASN A 715 -8.92 -67.15 36.50
CA ASN A 715 -8.11 -67.25 37.71
C ASN A 715 -8.93 -67.96 38.81
N PRO A 716 -8.53 -69.15 39.31
CA PRO A 716 -9.34 -69.93 40.26
C PRO A 716 -9.40 -69.33 41.69
N GLU A 717 -8.64 -68.27 41.98
CA GLU A 717 -8.35 -67.86 43.36
C GLU A 717 -9.30 -66.83 44.00
N MET A 718 -10.35 -66.35 43.31
CA MET A 718 -11.34 -65.48 43.95
C MET A 718 -12.60 -66.24 44.38
N THR A 719 -12.45 -67.08 45.41
CA THR A 719 -13.57 -67.64 46.19
C THR A 719 -13.69 -66.89 47.52
N SER A 720 -14.32 -65.72 47.52
CA SER A 720 -14.84 -65.11 48.75
C SER A 720 -16.28 -64.61 48.55
N ALA A 721 -17.03 -64.54 49.64
CA ALA A 721 -18.50 -64.50 49.68
C ALA A 721 -19.18 -63.30 48.97
N SER A 722 -18.43 -62.28 48.52
CA SER A 722 -18.94 -61.23 47.63
C SER A 722 -19.09 -61.69 46.16
N GLY A 723 -18.62 -62.89 45.84
CA GLY A 723 -18.63 -63.44 44.49
C GLY A 723 -20.00 -63.96 44.03
N VAL A 724 -20.97 -64.21 44.90
CA VAL A 724 -22.21 -64.93 44.50
C VAL A 724 -23.14 -64.06 43.63
N GLU A 725 -23.19 -62.73 43.85
CA GLU A 725 -23.92 -61.80 42.97
C GLU A 725 -23.17 -61.52 41.66
N GLN A 726 -21.83 -61.45 41.67
CA GLN A 726 -21.04 -61.36 40.44
C GLN A 726 -21.07 -62.68 39.64
N ILE A 727 -21.21 -63.83 40.29
CA ILE A 727 -21.30 -65.15 39.63
C ILE A 727 -22.68 -65.32 38.96
N SER A 728 -23.76 -64.74 39.50
CA SER A 728 -25.08 -64.80 38.86
C SER A 728 -25.18 -63.90 37.62
N SER A 729 -24.62 -62.68 37.69
CA SER A 729 -24.50 -61.81 36.51
C SER A 729 -23.50 -62.37 35.48
N ARG A 730 -22.40 -62.99 35.95
CA ARG A 730 -21.41 -63.67 35.10
C ARG A 730 -21.95 -64.95 34.46
N ARG A 731 -22.84 -65.70 35.11
CA ARG A 731 -23.51 -66.87 34.52
C ARG A 731 -24.54 -66.49 33.46
N SER A 732 -25.27 -65.38 33.62
CA SER A 732 -26.19 -64.91 32.57
C SER A 732 -25.44 -64.33 31.37
N THR A 733 -24.29 -63.67 31.58
CA THR A 733 -23.41 -63.24 30.48
C THR A 733 -22.65 -64.42 29.87
N ASN A 734 -22.20 -65.41 30.64
CA ASN A 734 -21.57 -66.62 30.09
C ASN A 734 -22.54 -67.45 29.26
N ALA A 735 -23.83 -67.52 29.61
CA ALA A 735 -24.83 -68.19 28.76
C ALA A 735 -25.04 -67.47 27.41
N ARG A 736 -24.97 -66.14 27.40
CA ARG A 736 -25.05 -65.31 26.17
C ARG A 736 -23.75 -65.39 25.35
N VAL A 737 -22.60 -65.57 26.01
CA VAL A 737 -21.26 -65.73 25.41
C VAL A 737 -21.04 -67.16 24.88
N GLU A 738 -21.52 -68.20 25.58
CA GLU A 738 -21.54 -69.58 25.10
C GLU A 738 -22.51 -69.76 23.92
N SER A 739 -23.63 -69.01 23.88
CA SER A 739 -24.52 -68.96 22.70
C SER A 739 -23.94 -68.19 21.52
N LEU A 740 -23.04 -67.22 21.76
CA LEU A 740 -22.34 -66.46 20.72
C LEU A 740 -21.34 -67.34 19.96
N GLY A 741 -20.65 -68.28 20.61
CA GLY A 741 -19.73 -69.22 19.96
C GLY A 741 -20.43 -70.27 19.08
N ASP A 742 -21.76 -70.31 19.09
CA ASP A 742 -22.56 -71.21 18.28
C ASP A 742 -22.87 -70.59 16.91
N THR A 743 -22.89 -71.42 15.88
CA THR A 743 -23.24 -71.05 14.50
C THR A 743 -24.61 -70.36 14.37
N LYS A 744 -25.44 -70.43 15.41
CA LYS A 744 -26.74 -69.79 15.50
C LYS A 744 -26.70 -68.26 15.40
N GLU A 745 -25.75 -67.61 16.06
CA GLU A 745 -25.68 -66.13 16.09
C GLU A 745 -25.29 -65.56 14.71
N VAL A 746 -24.37 -66.25 14.02
CA VAL A 746 -23.98 -65.96 12.64
C VAL A 746 -25.18 -66.14 11.70
N LYS A 747 -25.98 -67.20 11.91
CA LYS A 747 -27.17 -67.46 11.09
C LYS A 747 -28.24 -66.39 11.25
N GLU A 748 -28.45 -65.90 12.48
CA GLU A 748 -29.48 -64.89 12.79
C GLU A 748 -29.07 -63.49 12.32
N ASN A 749 -27.80 -63.11 12.46
CA ASN A 749 -27.33 -61.75 12.15
C ASN A 749 -26.77 -61.57 10.74
N LEU A 750 -26.08 -62.57 10.19
CA LEU A 750 -25.51 -62.52 8.84
C LEU A 750 -26.30 -63.34 7.82
N GLY A 751 -26.92 -64.44 8.26
CA GLY A 751 -27.72 -65.33 7.42
C GLY A 751 -27.09 -66.73 7.25
N ALA A 752 -27.91 -67.68 6.81
CA ALA A 752 -27.47 -69.08 6.64
C ALA A 752 -26.39 -69.26 5.55
N GLU A 753 -26.29 -68.33 4.60
CA GLU A 753 -25.30 -68.32 3.52
C GLU A 753 -23.84 -68.25 3.99
N PHE A 754 -23.58 -67.78 5.21
CA PHE A 754 -22.24 -67.72 5.81
C PHE A 754 -21.82 -69.03 6.49
N LEU A 755 -22.77 -69.96 6.69
CA LEU A 755 -22.56 -71.24 7.38
C LEU A 755 -22.72 -72.45 6.46
N ALA A 756 -23.35 -72.25 5.30
CA ALA A 756 -23.36 -73.23 4.23
C ALA A 756 -21.91 -73.58 3.86
N GLU A 757 -21.65 -74.85 3.55
CA GLU A 757 -20.38 -75.20 2.93
C GLU A 757 -20.32 -74.43 1.61
N VAL A 758 -19.43 -73.44 1.52
CA VAL A 758 -19.10 -72.82 0.24
C VAL A 758 -18.54 -73.97 -0.59
N ASP A 759 -19.32 -74.42 -1.58
CA ASP A 759 -19.01 -75.62 -2.37
C ASP A 759 -17.54 -75.62 -2.76
N SER A 760 -16.87 -76.73 -2.44
CA SER A 760 -15.44 -76.94 -2.66
C SER A 760 -15.04 -76.98 -4.13
N ASP A 761 -16.02 -76.99 -5.04
CA ASP A 761 -15.81 -77.02 -6.48
C ASP A 761 -15.68 -75.60 -7.02
N VAL A 762 -14.61 -74.91 -6.61
CA VAL A 762 -14.20 -73.66 -7.26
C VAL A 762 -13.74 -74.00 -8.67
N SER A 763 -14.48 -73.55 -9.68
CA SER A 763 -14.11 -73.79 -11.08
C SER A 763 -12.97 -72.87 -11.51
N MET A 764 -12.21 -73.26 -12.54
CA MET A 764 -11.16 -72.39 -13.08
C MET A 764 -11.75 -71.15 -13.79
N ASP A 765 -13.00 -71.20 -14.26
CA ASP A 765 -13.72 -70.01 -14.74
C ASP A 765 -13.91 -68.99 -13.62
N ASP A 766 -14.28 -69.43 -12.41
CA ASP A 766 -14.46 -68.54 -11.25
C ASP A 766 -13.15 -67.88 -10.79
N VAL A 767 -12.04 -68.62 -10.86
CA VAL A 767 -10.70 -68.10 -10.54
C VAL A 767 -10.24 -67.13 -11.61
N TYR A 768 -10.43 -67.46 -12.89
CA TYR A 768 -10.01 -66.62 -14.01
C TYR A 768 -10.70 -65.25 -14.03
N CYS A 769 -11.98 -65.18 -13.64
CA CYS A 769 -12.71 -63.91 -13.52
C CYS A 769 -12.10 -62.96 -12.46
N ASP A 770 -11.40 -63.49 -11.46
CA ASP A 770 -10.82 -62.72 -10.37
C ASP A 770 -9.35 -62.34 -10.57
N VAL A 771 -8.68 -62.97 -11.54
CA VAL A 771 -7.28 -62.76 -11.87
C VAL A 771 -7.14 -61.66 -12.91
N ASP A 772 -6.11 -60.82 -12.77
CA ASP A 772 -5.75 -59.83 -13.77
C ASP A 772 -4.31 -60.03 -14.25
N LYS A 773 -3.92 -59.28 -15.30
CA LYS A 773 -2.59 -59.35 -15.91
C LYS A 773 -1.45 -58.80 -15.03
N SER A 774 -1.77 -58.20 -13.90
CA SER A 774 -0.84 -57.53 -12.99
C SER A 774 -0.63 -58.30 -11.68
N THR A 775 -1.51 -59.24 -11.36
CA THR A 775 -1.51 -59.99 -10.11
C THR A 775 -1.18 -61.46 -10.40
N PRO A 776 -0.05 -61.98 -9.89
CA PRO A 776 0.25 -63.41 -10.05
C PRO A 776 -0.77 -64.26 -9.29
N CYS A 777 -1.21 -65.36 -9.92
CA CYS A 777 -2.08 -66.34 -9.28
C CYS A 777 -1.23 -67.41 -8.59
N LEU A 778 -1.39 -67.56 -7.27
CA LEU A 778 -0.63 -68.52 -6.45
C LEU A 778 -1.55 -69.67 -6.02
N PHE A 779 -1.16 -70.91 -6.34
CA PHE A 779 -1.87 -72.11 -5.90
C PHE A 779 -1.23 -72.70 -4.64
N ILE A 780 -2.02 -72.82 -3.58
CA ILE A 780 -1.60 -73.49 -2.35
C ILE A 780 -1.89 -74.98 -2.51
N LEU A 781 -0.83 -75.78 -2.62
CA LEU A 781 -0.95 -77.22 -2.85
C LEU A 781 -1.29 -77.96 -1.56
N SER A 782 -2.33 -78.78 -1.62
CA SER A 782 -2.60 -79.80 -0.61
C SER A 782 -2.22 -81.18 -1.17
N PRO A 783 -1.79 -82.14 -0.32
CA PRO A 783 -1.45 -83.48 -0.79
C PRO A 783 -2.61 -84.11 -1.60
N GLY A 784 -2.35 -84.46 -2.85
CA GLY A 784 -3.33 -85.08 -3.76
C GLY A 784 -4.13 -84.11 -4.63
N ALA A 785 -3.95 -82.79 -4.51
CA ALA A 785 -4.53 -81.80 -5.41
C ALA A 785 -3.55 -81.45 -6.56
N ASP A 786 -4.03 -81.46 -7.80
CA ASP A 786 -3.27 -81.06 -8.99
C ASP A 786 -3.97 -79.90 -9.73
N PRO A 787 -3.71 -78.64 -9.31
CA PRO A 787 -4.29 -77.46 -9.94
C PRO A 787 -3.67 -77.15 -11.31
N ILE A 788 -2.48 -77.68 -11.62
CA ILE A 788 -1.78 -77.41 -12.89
C ILE A 788 -2.53 -78.10 -14.03
N SER A 789 -2.89 -79.37 -13.86
CA SER A 789 -3.71 -80.09 -14.85
C SER A 789 -5.09 -79.44 -15.09
N ALA A 790 -5.64 -78.76 -14.07
CA ALA A 790 -6.89 -78.01 -14.21
C ALA A 790 -6.68 -76.70 -14.99
N LEU A 791 -5.57 -75.99 -14.75
CA LEU A 791 -5.17 -74.78 -15.48
C LEU A 791 -4.91 -75.06 -16.95
N GLU A 792 -4.16 -76.10 -17.27
CA GLU A 792 -3.83 -76.50 -18.65
C GLU A 792 -5.08 -76.91 -19.43
N ARG A 793 -6.03 -77.58 -18.78
CA ARG A 793 -7.32 -77.93 -19.38
C ARG A 793 -8.13 -76.68 -19.70
N TYR A 794 -8.23 -75.77 -18.75
CA TYR A 794 -8.94 -74.51 -18.90
C TYR A 794 -8.35 -73.63 -20.01
N ALA A 795 -7.02 -73.51 -20.06
CA ALA A 795 -6.32 -72.76 -21.10
C ALA A 795 -6.58 -73.35 -22.50
N ARG A 796 -6.60 -74.67 -22.64
CA ARG A 796 -6.98 -75.36 -23.89
C ARG A 796 -8.44 -75.07 -24.27
N GLU A 797 -9.36 -75.08 -23.32
CA GLU A 797 -10.78 -74.76 -23.55
C GLU A 797 -11.00 -73.31 -23.99
N LYS A 798 -10.18 -72.37 -23.48
CA LYS A 798 -10.23 -70.95 -23.87
C LYS A 798 -9.37 -70.60 -25.11
N GLY A 799 -8.70 -71.59 -25.72
CA GLY A 799 -7.87 -71.40 -26.91
C GLY A 799 -6.58 -70.60 -26.65
N LEU A 800 -6.10 -70.58 -25.40
CA LEU A 800 -4.83 -69.96 -25.01
C LEU A 800 -3.70 -70.97 -25.26
N GLY A 801 -2.78 -70.67 -26.18
CA GLY A 801 -1.67 -71.56 -26.54
C GLY A 801 -0.70 -71.82 -25.37
N GLU A 802 -0.04 -72.98 -25.37
CA GLU A 802 0.88 -73.43 -24.30
C GLU A 802 1.99 -72.40 -24.01
N ASP A 803 2.47 -71.67 -25.02
CA ASP A 803 3.49 -70.62 -24.88
C ASP A 803 3.05 -69.40 -24.04
N ARG A 804 1.75 -69.23 -23.79
CA ARG A 804 1.21 -68.10 -23.00
C ARG A 804 0.97 -68.44 -21.53
N MET A 805 1.23 -69.68 -21.10
CA MET A 805 1.05 -70.10 -19.69
C MET A 805 2.32 -69.96 -18.83
N CYS A 806 3.48 -69.70 -19.44
CA CYS A 806 4.80 -69.73 -18.79
C CYS A 806 5.42 -68.35 -18.50
N THR A 807 4.66 -67.26 -18.50
CA THR A 807 5.19 -65.90 -18.24
C THR A 807 4.53 -65.21 -17.08
#